data_AF-K1QK26-F1
#
_entry.id   AF-K1QK26-F1
#
_cell.length_a   1.000
_cell.length_b   1.000
_cell.length_c   1.000
_cell.angle_alpha   90.00
_cell.angle_beta   90.00
_cell.angle_gamma   90.00
#
_symmetry.space_group_name_H-M   'P 1'
#
loop_
_entity.id
_entity.type
_entity.pdbx_description
1 polymer ?
#
loop_
_entity_poly.entity_id
_entity_poly.type
_entity_poly.pdbx_seq_one_letter_code
_entity_poly.pdbx_strand_id
1 'polypeptide(L)'
;MPGQNDEQNREDYSNSLNVFTIDGNDTKDLDDAISVQVISENEFEVGVHISDVGSYIKKDNPIDVEAKERSTTYPGEGCPPYHMLPEPIGTDMCSLLPGQKRKALSIFYRIDILGKILDYKIRPTLIKSRTRLTYRKAQEILSSEDENIDLRKELCYLRDISRIFRSERLGNKVFSFPFEPLSASSESYFQSLDAHHIIEELMILVNKTVGQDLIKTFPDCVPLRVQPAPSACKIREWLQQYPVIGHFVLSLQQQNLPTDDTLALENVLAGQNSKQLPIQKYVWKKIETDFKTEEYENVERWIGTDQYHPQQAMAYDSWISFQETSSYQCSGASHDKTHFSLGIYPYLHFTSPIRRYADLIVNRLVHAMVDDEKSPYTKKEMEMICRKINSQSRAFKKQCRLLHLARKLQNQPIMFHSLLNSTTDNAMSLCFPGLKELSKSSGQIQFSSLKLKSKPYFEESKNTDMLFTLSWIQRLYSPYAYASFPGGTVSRREPVKLDPHQRVIFLSLEKWKKVLDYLVNRNIKFLDKDIFEKETLVKCRECIGTHTDVTSESKDGIIKKLQSEFSLTFSKGQIIPVQIGCENKGGLPVPKIQMLELTNNVKCCIQHMSDPVRCFAVYSNVHAGNRRMTSSEYIQRWLKIFRMESATNAAKSTSIIINDLRVNFQDEERYDGSFVLLKTFCMERDIYIEYAWNDEKKDDKKRVISFQTDFLCIRCDMVKGVPSKSKAGCPPNERWIWIGHGETKCFQIGKENENVKVHFNLHKDACKPTASMTDHSARDKLMCTVEILPMADADKHREKALAGLDKATQLARSIALKEKRPSLGI
;
A
#
# COMPACT_ATOMS: atom_id res chain seq x y z
N MET A 1 -5.62 51.58 -4.61
CA MET A 1 -4.32 51.12 -5.11
C MET A 1 -3.30 51.18 -3.98
N PRO A 2 -2.97 50.06 -3.33
CA PRO A 2 -1.82 49.96 -2.43
C PRO A 2 -0.69 49.22 -3.17
N GLY A 3 0.43 49.87 -3.49
CA GLY A 3 1.51 49.17 -4.20
C GLY A 3 2.76 49.96 -4.56
N GLN A 4 2.67 51.27 -4.81
CA GLN A 4 3.83 52.02 -5.32
C GLN A 4 4.93 52.30 -4.28
N ASN A 5 4.60 52.40 -2.99
CA ASN A 5 5.62 52.63 -1.94
C ASN A 5 6.29 51.35 -1.42
N ASP A 6 5.69 50.17 -1.59
CA ASP A 6 6.22 48.89 -1.07
C ASP A 6 7.28 48.26 -1.99
N GLU A 7 7.29 48.61 -3.29
CA GLU A 7 8.36 48.19 -4.20
C GLU A 7 9.66 48.98 -4.00
N GLN A 8 9.57 50.25 -3.57
CA GLN A 8 10.75 51.11 -3.36
C GLN A 8 11.60 50.69 -2.15
N ASN A 9 11.00 50.00 -1.16
CA ASN A 9 11.70 49.53 0.03
C ASN A 9 12.30 48.13 -0.13
N ARG A 10 12.17 47.49 -1.29
CA ARG A 10 12.67 46.13 -1.55
C ARG A 10 13.95 46.17 -2.36
N GLU A 11 14.91 45.35 -1.96
CA GLU A 11 16.14 45.17 -2.72
C GLU A 11 15.83 44.37 -4.00
N ASP A 12 16.14 44.94 -5.18
CA ASP A 12 15.88 44.32 -6.48
C ASP A 12 17.05 43.45 -6.94
N TYR A 13 16.83 42.14 -6.88
CA TYR A 13 17.77 41.11 -7.31
C TYR A 13 17.40 40.47 -8.65
N SER A 14 16.38 40.99 -9.34
CA SER A 14 15.79 40.38 -10.55
C SER A 14 16.80 40.16 -11.69
N ASN A 15 17.86 40.94 -11.75
CA ASN A 15 18.89 40.84 -12.79
C ASN A 15 20.27 40.40 -12.27
N SER A 16 20.51 40.49 -10.97
CA SER A 16 21.82 40.21 -10.35
C SER A 16 21.98 38.76 -9.89
N LEU A 17 20.88 38.09 -9.51
CA LEU A 17 20.90 36.70 -9.06
C LEU A 17 20.48 35.73 -10.18
N ASN A 18 21.11 34.56 -10.20
CA ASN A 18 20.65 33.43 -11.00
C ASN A 18 19.68 32.59 -10.15
N VAL A 19 18.41 32.99 -10.14
CA VAL A 19 17.37 32.34 -9.33
C VAL A 19 16.67 31.23 -10.13
N PHE A 20 16.44 30.08 -9.49
CA PHE A 20 15.70 28.95 -10.08
C PHE A 20 14.83 28.26 -9.04
N THR A 21 13.83 27.48 -9.48
CA THR A 21 12.98 26.66 -8.59
C THR A 21 13.16 25.17 -8.89
N ILE A 22 12.90 24.29 -7.91
CA ILE A 22 12.90 22.83 -8.08
C ILE A 22 11.63 22.26 -7.46
N ASP A 23 10.72 21.79 -8.29
CA ASP A 23 9.37 21.40 -7.85
C ASP A 23 8.89 20.09 -8.49
N GLY A 24 7.72 19.60 -8.07
CA GLY A 24 7.03 18.51 -8.76
C GLY A 24 6.57 18.92 -10.18
N ASN A 25 6.46 17.94 -11.08
CA ASN A 25 6.14 18.16 -12.51
C ASN A 25 4.90 19.05 -12.73
N ASP A 26 3.82 18.82 -11.98
CA ASP A 26 2.52 19.49 -12.19
C ASP A 26 2.29 20.72 -11.28
N THR A 27 3.29 21.10 -10.48
CA THR A 27 3.17 22.18 -9.50
C THR A 27 3.05 23.55 -10.18
N LYS A 28 2.07 24.37 -9.79
CA LYS A 28 1.92 25.75 -10.29
C LYS A 28 2.07 26.79 -9.19
N ASP A 29 1.80 26.41 -7.96
CA ASP A 29 1.99 27.15 -6.72
C ASP A 29 3.43 27.00 -6.20
N LEU A 30 4.38 27.68 -6.87
CA LEU A 30 5.80 27.65 -6.52
C LEU A 30 6.05 28.58 -5.33
N ASP A 31 6.27 28.01 -4.15
CA ASP A 31 6.48 28.73 -2.89
C ASP A 31 7.92 29.21 -2.72
N ASP A 32 8.90 28.44 -3.20
CA ASP A 32 10.32 28.64 -2.93
C ASP A 32 11.18 28.66 -4.19
N ALA A 33 12.25 29.45 -4.14
CA ALA A 33 13.28 29.55 -5.17
C ALA A 33 14.67 29.64 -4.51
N ILE A 34 15.70 29.28 -5.25
CA ILE A 34 17.08 29.20 -4.76
C ILE A 34 18.01 29.98 -5.69
N SER A 35 19.06 30.55 -5.12
CA SER A 35 20.21 31.10 -5.82
C SER A 35 21.50 30.69 -5.13
N VAL A 36 22.58 30.58 -5.90
CA VAL A 36 23.93 30.30 -5.38
C VAL A 36 24.89 31.26 -6.04
N GLN A 37 25.73 31.92 -5.24
CA GLN A 37 26.84 32.74 -5.71
C GLN A 37 28.14 32.27 -5.06
N VAL A 38 29.20 32.14 -5.86
CA VAL A 38 30.54 31.84 -5.36
C VAL A 38 31.19 33.16 -4.96
N ILE A 39 31.46 33.35 -3.66
CA ILE A 39 32.16 34.54 -3.15
C ILE A 39 33.68 34.36 -3.31
N SER A 40 34.18 33.19 -2.94
CA SER A 40 35.59 32.79 -3.06
C SER A 40 35.70 31.28 -3.26
N GLU A 41 36.90 30.74 -3.48
CA GLU A 41 37.11 29.29 -3.66
C GLU A 41 36.53 28.43 -2.53
N ASN A 42 36.45 28.97 -1.31
CA ASN A 42 36.00 28.24 -0.12
C ASN A 42 34.68 28.76 0.47
N GLU A 43 34.01 29.71 -0.19
CA GLU A 43 32.86 30.39 0.38
C GLU A 43 31.77 30.67 -0.65
N PHE A 44 30.53 30.29 -0.30
CA PHE A 44 29.35 30.43 -1.13
C PHE A 44 28.28 31.23 -0.40
N GLU A 45 27.53 32.05 -1.15
CA GLU A 45 26.28 32.62 -0.70
C GLU A 45 25.12 31.81 -1.28
N VAL A 46 24.32 31.20 -0.41
CA VAL A 46 23.11 30.47 -0.78
C VAL A 46 21.89 31.32 -0.40
N GLY A 47 21.14 31.77 -1.40
CA GLY A 47 19.89 32.50 -1.21
C GLY A 47 18.69 31.55 -1.30
N VAL A 48 17.82 31.56 -0.28
CA VAL A 48 16.51 30.92 -0.31
C VAL A 48 15.43 31.98 -0.32
N HIS A 49 14.59 31.98 -1.34
CA HIS A 49 13.60 33.02 -1.62
C HIS A 49 12.20 32.45 -1.48
N ILE A 50 11.43 32.90 -0.49
CA ILE A 50 10.07 32.42 -0.22
C ILE A 50 9.05 33.43 -0.71
N SER A 51 7.99 32.97 -1.36
CA SER A 51 6.89 33.80 -1.86
C SER A 51 6.32 34.72 -0.76
N ASP A 52 6.19 36.02 -1.08
CA ASP A 52 5.70 37.02 -0.13
C ASP A 52 4.17 37.17 -0.17
N VAL A 53 3.47 36.14 0.29
CA VAL A 53 1.99 36.12 0.33
C VAL A 53 1.44 37.14 1.35
N GLY A 54 2.16 37.40 2.44
CA GLY A 54 1.75 38.35 3.49
C GLY A 54 1.68 39.80 3.01
N SER A 55 2.45 40.15 1.98
CA SER A 55 2.35 41.46 1.33
C SER A 55 1.02 41.65 0.57
N TYR A 56 0.50 40.59 -0.06
CA TYR A 56 -0.75 40.61 -0.85
C TYR A 56 -2.01 40.45 0.01
N ILE A 57 -1.97 39.55 0.99
CA ILE A 57 -3.13 39.20 1.83
C ILE A 57 -2.93 39.74 3.24
N LYS A 58 -3.63 40.84 3.55
CA LYS A 58 -3.65 41.43 4.90
C LYS A 58 -4.52 40.62 5.86
N LYS A 59 -4.15 40.65 7.14
CA LYS A 59 -4.90 40.00 8.24
C LYS A 59 -6.37 40.46 8.22
N ASP A 60 -7.28 39.53 8.47
CA ASP A 60 -8.73 39.75 8.62
C ASP A 60 -9.46 40.20 7.34
N ASN A 61 -8.81 40.18 6.17
CA ASN A 61 -9.50 40.37 4.90
C ASN A 61 -10.32 39.10 4.52
N PRO A 62 -11.31 39.18 3.61
CA PRO A 62 -12.15 38.03 3.28
C PRO A 62 -11.39 36.79 2.79
N ILE A 63 -10.27 36.99 2.08
CA ILE A 63 -9.41 35.90 1.59
C ILE A 63 -8.64 35.24 2.75
N ASP A 64 -8.18 36.03 3.72
CA ASP A 64 -7.50 35.56 4.94
C ASP A 64 -8.45 34.75 5.82
N VAL A 65 -9.70 35.21 5.96
CA VAL A 65 -10.74 34.48 6.70
C VAL A 65 -10.98 33.11 6.05
N GLU A 66 -11.14 33.06 4.73
CA GLU A 66 -11.30 31.80 4.00
C GLU A 66 -10.04 30.91 4.09
N ALA A 67 -8.84 31.48 3.96
CA ALA A 67 -7.59 30.75 4.09
C ALA A 67 -7.42 30.14 5.50
N LYS A 68 -7.85 30.87 6.54
CA LYS A 68 -7.90 30.42 7.93
C LYS A 68 -8.93 29.31 8.14
N GLU A 69 -10.06 29.34 7.44
CA GLU A 69 -11.06 28.26 7.46
C GLU A 69 -10.54 27.00 6.77
N ARG A 70 -9.76 27.12 5.69
CA ARG A 70 -9.18 25.97 4.96
C ARG A 70 -7.92 25.40 5.61
N SER A 71 -7.13 26.25 6.28
CA SER A 71 -5.84 25.97 6.93
C SER A 71 -4.70 25.50 6.01
N THR A 72 -4.96 24.68 5.00
CA THR A 72 -3.94 24.12 4.09
C THR A 72 -4.54 23.69 2.75
N THR A 73 -3.72 23.66 1.70
CA THR A 73 -4.05 23.06 0.41
C THR A 73 -4.01 21.55 0.50
N TYR A 74 -5.01 20.88 -0.06
CA TYR A 74 -5.04 19.41 -0.14
C TYR A 74 -4.67 18.97 -1.56
N PRO A 75 -3.52 18.30 -1.75
CA PRO A 75 -3.12 17.83 -3.06
C PRO A 75 -4.11 16.75 -3.56
N GLY A 76 -4.48 16.85 -4.83
CA GLY A 76 -5.25 15.80 -5.50
C GLY A 76 -4.29 14.90 -6.27
N GLU A 77 -4.11 13.66 -5.84
CA GLU A 77 -3.41 12.66 -6.65
C GLU A 77 -4.33 12.25 -7.83
N GLY A 78 -4.08 12.78 -9.02
CA GLY A 78 -4.89 12.56 -10.22
C GLY A 78 -6.18 13.38 -10.30
N CYS A 79 -6.34 14.41 -9.47
CA CYS A 79 -7.45 15.37 -9.48
C CYS A 79 -6.90 16.78 -9.20
N PRO A 80 -7.58 17.87 -9.60
CA PRO A 80 -7.19 19.21 -9.21
C PRO A 80 -7.06 19.33 -7.68
N PRO A 81 -5.99 19.95 -7.16
CA PRO A 81 -5.83 20.16 -5.73
C PRO A 81 -6.91 21.11 -5.20
N TYR A 82 -7.31 20.91 -3.95
CA TYR A 82 -8.19 21.85 -3.25
C TYR A 82 -7.34 22.92 -2.57
N HIS A 83 -7.16 24.05 -3.25
CA HIS A 83 -6.26 25.12 -2.82
C HIS A 83 -6.75 25.88 -1.57
N MET A 84 -5.80 26.27 -0.71
CA MET A 84 -6.05 27.17 0.42
C MET A 84 -6.41 28.58 -0.05
N LEU A 85 -5.70 29.09 -1.06
CA LEU A 85 -5.93 30.40 -1.66
C LEU A 85 -6.68 30.25 -2.99
N PRO A 86 -7.39 31.30 -3.45
CA PRO A 86 -7.91 31.35 -4.81
C PRO A 86 -6.81 31.13 -5.84
N GLU A 87 -7.07 30.33 -6.87
CA GLU A 87 -6.09 29.96 -7.90
C GLU A 87 -5.36 31.16 -8.53
N PRO A 88 -6.01 32.29 -8.89
CA PRO A 88 -5.30 33.44 -9.45
C PRO A 88 -4.24 34.02 -8.50
N ILE A 89 -4.47 33.94 -7.19
CA ILE A 89 -3.55 34.45 -6.18
C ILE A 89 -2.41 33.45 -5.95
N GLY A 90 -2.76 32.18 -5.74
CA GLY A 90 -1.77 31.15 -5.38
C GLY A 90 -0.93 30.65 -6.55
N THR A 91 -1.53 30.45 -7.72
CA THR A 91 -0.86 29.80 -8.88
C THR A 91 -0.29 30.79 -9.89
N ASP A 92 -0.57 32.09 -9.75
CA ASP A 92 -0.05 33.13 -10.64
C ASP A 92 0.61 34.27 -9.86
N MET A 93 -0.17 35.09 -9.13
CA MET A 93 0.36 36.32 -8.50
C MET A 93 1.48 36.07 -7.49
N CYS A 94 1.28 35.14 -6.57
CA CYS A 94 2.25 34.82 -5.52
C CYS A 94 3.28 33.78 -5.97
N SER A 95 2.95 32.97 -6.97
CA SER A 95 3.83 31.92 -7.46
C SER A 95 5.11 32.49 -8.07
N LEU A 96 6.26 31.91 -7.74
CA LEU A 96 7.58 32.31 -8.22
C LEU A 96 7.87 31.84 -9.66
N LEU A 97 6.93 32.13 -10.57
CA LEU A 97 6.97 31.72 -11.97
C LEU A 97 8.21 32.25 -12.71
N PRO A 98 8.77 31.47 -13.66
CA PRO A 98 9.94 31.87 -14.40
C PRO A 98 9.65 33.07 -15.33
N GLY A 99 10.64 33.94 -15.50
CA GLY A 99 10.59 35.11 -16.37
C GLY A 99 9.83 36.31 -15.82
N GLN A 100 9.24 36.21 -14.62
CA GLN A 100 8.43 37.28 -14.03
C GLN A 100 9.08 37.85 -12.76
N LYS A 101 8.99 39.17 -12.56
CA LYS A 101 9.40 39.78 -11.29
C LYS A 101 8.36 39.43 -10.22
N ARG A 102 8.83 38.96 -9.06
CA ARG A 102 8.02 38.50 -7.94
C ARG A 102 8.57 38.99 -6.61
N LYS A 103 7.67 39.30 -5.68
CA LYS A 103 7.99 39.65 -4.30
C LYS A 103 8.33 38.39 -3.51
N ALA A 104 9.46 38.41 -2.82
CA ALA A 104 9.91 37.32 -1.96
C ALA A 104 10.46 37.85 -0.64
N LEU A 105 10.37 37.03 0.40
CA LEU A 105 11.18 37.13 1.61
C LEU A 105 12.39 36.22 1.42
N SER A 106 13.57 36.83 1.29
CA SER A 106 14.81 36.13 0.99
C SER A 106 15.68 35.98 2.23
N ILE A 107 16.28 34.80 2.36
CA ILE A 107 17.26 34.47 3.38
C ILE A 107 18.56 34.10 2.68
N PHE A 108 19.60 34.88 2.91
CA PHE A 108 20.93 34.66 2.36
C PHE A 108 21.83 34.06 3.43
N TYR A 109 22.49 32.94 3.12
CA TYR A 109 23.44 32.27 3.99
C TYR A 109 24.84 32.31 3.38
N ARG A 110 25.83 32.77 4.15
CA ARG A 110 27.25 32.60 3.81
C ARG A 110 27.73 31.28 4.40
N ILE A 111 28.11 30.34 3.55
CA ILE A 111 28.43 28.95 3.91
C ILE A 111 29.83 28.60 3.36
N ASP A 112 30.68 27.99 4.19
CA ASP A 112 31.97 27.48 3.76
C ASP A 112 31.87 26.06 3.14
N ILE A 113 32.97 25.58 2.53
CA ILE A 113 33.05 24.24 1.94
C ILE A 113 32.81 23.08 2.93
N LEU A 114 32.94 23.34 4.23
CA LEU A 114 32.69 22.35 5.29
C LEU A 114 31.22 22.38 5.76
N GLY A 115 30.37 23.20 5.13
CA GLY A 115 28.98 23.36 5.51
C GLY A 115 28.78 24.24 6.75
N LYS A 116 29.79 24.97 7.23
CA LYS A 116 29.61 25.86 8.37
C LYS A 116 28.95 27.17 7.91
N ILE A 117 27.87 27.55 8.60
CA ILE A 117 27.19 28.82 8.38
C ILE A 117 28.01 29.92 9.08
N LEU A 118 28.53 30.87 8.29
CA LEU A 118 29.35 31.99 8.74
C LEU A 118 28.49 33.19 9.16
N ASP A 119 27.47 33.52 8.36
CA ASP A 119 26.53 34.63 8.58
C ASP A 119 25.23 34.35 7.82
N TYR A 120 24.13 35.02 8.19
CA TYR A 120 22.89 35.01 7.41
C TYR A 120 22.09 36.31 7.54
N LYS A 121 21.29 36.63 6.52
CA LYS A 121 20.46 37.85 6.46
C LYS A 121 19.07 37.56 5.91
N ILE A 122 18.05 38.14 6.53
CA ILE A 122 16.64 38.05 6.11
C ILE A 122 16.20 39.42 5.56
N ARG A 123 15.69 39.47 4.33
CA ARG A 123 15.31 40.72 3.63
C ARG A 123 14.07 40.55 2.73
N PRO A 124 13.17 41.54 2.66
CA PRO A 124 12.18 41.65 1.59
C PRO A 124 12.86 42.03 0.26
N THR A 125 12.60 41.26 -0.78
CA THR A 125 13.30 41.38 -2.08
C THR A 125 12.34 41.30 -3.26
N LEU A 126 12.81 41.79 -4.42
CA LEU A 126 12.26 41.46 -5.73
C LEU A 126 13.19 40.49 -6.44
N ILE A 127 12.67 39.35 -6.86
CA ILE A 127 13.43 38.33 -7.59
C ILE A 127 12.76 38.02 -8.93
N LYS A 128 13.54 37.43 -9.84
CA LYS A 128 13.04 36.89 -11.11
C LYS A 128 13.65 35.51 -11.33
N SER A 129 12.83 34.48 -11.12
CA SER A 129 13.23 33.11 -11.45
C SER A 129 13.53 33.03 -12.94
N ARG A 130 14.69 32.47 -13.32
CA ARG A 130 15.07 32.27 -14.73
C ARG A 130 14.59 30.93 -15.24
N THR A 131 14.65 29.91 -14.38
CA THR A 131 14.42 28.52 -14.75
C THR A 131 13.55 27.82 -13.70
N ARG A 132 12.56 27.07 -14.17
CA ARG A 132 11.80 26.12 -13.35
C ARG A 132 12.31 24.71 -13.65
N LEU A 133 12.95 24.09 -12.69
CA LEU A 133 13.39 22.70 -12.77
C LEU A 133 12.36 21.79 -12.10
N THR A 134 12.29 20.55 -12.59
CA THR A 134 11.61 19.47 -11.87
C THR A 134 12.65 18.66 -11.11
N TYR A 135 12.27 17.97 -10.03
CA TYR A 135 13.20 17.11 -9.28
C TYR A 135 13.97 16.14 -10.19
N ARG A 136 13.27 15.55 -11.17
CA ARG A 136 13.89 14.66 -12.16
C ARG A 136 14.92 15.38 -13.04
N LYS A 137 14.59 16.56 -13.57
CA LYS A 137 15.53 17.34 -14.39
C LYS A 137 16.75 17.80 -13.59
N ALA A 138 16.54 18.26 -12.35
CA ALA A 138 17.63 18.64 -11.46
C ALA A 138 18.57 17.45 -11.19
N GLN A 139 18.01 16.25 -10.99
CA GLN A 139 18.80 15.04 -10.86
C GLN A 139 19.53 14.66 -12.15
N GLU A 140 18.89 14.76 -13.31
CA GLU A 140 19.53 14.51 -14.61
C GLU A 140 20.75 15.43 -14.80
N ILE A 141 20.65 16.70 -14.39
CA ILE A 141 21.79 17.64 -14.40
C ILE A 141 22.89 17.22 -13.41
N LEU A 142 22.52 16.84 -12.17
CA LEU A 142 23.45 16.38 -11.14
C LEU A 142 24.21 15.10 -11.54
N SER A 143 23.57 14.22 -12.30
CA SER A 143 24.13 12.94 -12.75
C SER A 143 24.92 13.06 -14.05
N SER A 144 24.88 14.19 -14.75
CA SER A 144 25.62 14.39 -16.00
C SER A 144 27.10 14.64 -15.75
N GLU A 145 27.97 14.14 -16.63
CA GLU A 145 29.41 14.42 -16.65
C GLU A 145 29.75 15.73 -17.40
N ASP A 146 28.79 16.30 -18.17
CA ASP A 146 29.02 17.54 -18.92
C ASP A 146 28.99 18.77 -17.99
N GLU A 147 30.17 19.37 -17.76
CA GLU A 147 30.33 20.56 -16.92
C GLU A 147 29.72 21.84 -17.50
N ASN A 148 29.38 21.86 -18.79
CA ASN A 148 28.86 23.06 -19.46
C ASN A 148 27.34 23.24 -19.31
N ILE A 149 26.66 22.29 -18.67
CA ILE A 149 25.22 22.37 -18.43
C ILE A 149 24.93 23.51 -17.44
N ASP A 150 24.00 24.39 -17.82
CA ASP A 150 23.53 25.50 -16.98
C ASP A 150 23.05 25.00 -15.60
N LEU A 151 23.36 25.74 -14.54
CA LEU A 151 23.09 25.43 -13.13
C LEU A 151 23.79 24.18 -12.56
N ARG A 152 24.63 23.46 -13.32
CA ARG A 152 25.26 22.23 -12.81
C ARG A 152 26.18 22.50 -11.62
N LYS A 153 27.02 23.53 -11.70
CA LYS A 153 27.98 23.87 -10.64
C LYS A 153 27.24 24.23 -9.35
N GLU A 154 26.23 25.08 -9.46
CA GLU A 154 25.35 25.50 -8.37
C GLU A 154 24.66 24.29 -7.71
N LEU A 155 24.09 23.37 -8.50
CA LEU A 155 23.46 22.17 -7.98
C LEU A 155 24.46 21.23 -7.29
N CYS A 156 25.69 21.09 -7.80
CA CYS A 156 26.73 20.29 -7.14
C CYS A 156 27.11 20.86 -5.77
N TYR A 157 27.30 22.19 -5.65
CA TYR A 157 27.57 22.82 -4.36
C TYR A 157 26.41 22.60 -3.37
N LEU A 158 25.17 22.77 -3.84
CA LEU A 158 23.99 22.51 -3.00
C LEU A 158 23.89 21.05 -2.56
N ARG A 159 24.19 20.10 -3.45
CA ARG A 159 24.22 18.67 -3.12
C ARG A 159 25.21 18.41 -1.99
N ASP A 160 26.44 18.91 -2.13
CA ASP A 160 27.51 18.61 -1.18
C ASP A 160 27.21 19.24 0.20
N ILE A 161 26.74 20.50 0.23
CA ILE A 161 26.25 21.16 1.45
C ILE A 161 25.08 20.39 2.08
N SER A 162 24.09 19.98 1.28
CA SER A 162 22.93 19.25 1.78
C SER A 162 23.29 17.89 2.38
N ARG A 163 24.30 17.20 1.84
CA ARG A 163 24.80 15.93 2.40
C ARG A 163 25.44 16.12 3.77
N ILE A 164 26.20 17.21 3.96
CA ILE A 164 26.79 17.57 5.25
C ILE A 164 25.68 17.85 6.27
N PHE A 165 24.76 18.77 5.96
CA PHE A 165 23.63 19.12 6.83
C PHE A 165 22.79 17.89 7.21
N ARG A 166 22.49 17.04 6.23
CA ARG A 166 21.73 15.82 6.46
C ARG A 166 22.47 14.85 7.37
N SER A 167 23.77 14.64 7.15
CA SER A 167 24.59 13.73 7.95
C SER A 167 24.71 14.20 9.40
N GLU A 168 24.92 15.50 9.63
CA GLU A 168 24.97 16.08 10.98
C GLU A 168 23.63 15.99 11.69
N ARG A 169 22.53 16.28 10.99
CA ARG A 169 21.17 16.30 11.56
C ARG A 169 20.64 14.91 11.89
N LEU A 170 20.86 13.94 11.01
CA LEU A 170 20.25 12.61 11.12
C LEU A 170 21.14 11.57 11.83
N GLY A 171 22.46 11.72 11.81
CA GLY A 171 23.37 10.68 12.31
C GLY A 171 23.09 9.32 11.65
N ASN A 172 22.89 8.25 12.43
CA ASN A 172 22.54 6.92 11.90
C ASN A 172 21.19 6.89 11.18
N LYS A 173 20.29 7.84 11.45
CA LYS A 173 18.99 7.93 10.78
C LYS A 173 19.10 8.21 9.27
N VAL A 174 20.28 8.61 8.78
CA VAL A 174 20.56 8.65 7.33
C VAL A 174 20.28 7.31 6.65
N PHE A 175 20.49 6.19 7.36
CA PHE A 175 20.24 4.85 6.83
C PHE A 175 18.79 4.39 7.01
N SER A 176 17.94 5.16 7.69
CA SER A 176 16.53 4.82 7.82
C SER A 176 15.73 5.48 6.71
N PHE A 177 15.25 4.66 5.77
CA PHE A 177 14.49 5.13 4.61
C PHE A 177 12.99 4.86 4.83
N PRO A 178 12.13 5.89 4.79
CA PRO A 178 10.69 5.67 4.91
C PRO A 178 10.17 4.95 3.66
N PHE A 179 9.58 3.77 3.84
CA PHE A 179 8.96 3.01 2.76
C PHE A 179 7.45 3.29 2.68
N GLU A 180 6.98 3.78 1.54
CA GLU A 180 5.57 3.90 1.18
C GLU A 180 5.28 3.00 -0.04
N PRO A 181 4.61 1.84 0.12
CA PRO A 181 4.50 0.82 -0.92
C PRO A 181 3.66 1.24 -2.13
N LEU A 182 2.82 2.28 -1.99
CA LEU A 182 1.77 2.65 -2.95
C LEU A 182 1.78 4.12 -3.36
N SER A 183 2.82 4.90 -3.06
CA SER A 183 2.94 6.26 -3.62
C SER A 183 2.77 6.22 -5.15
N ALA A 184 1.91 7.09 -5.69
CA ALA A 184 1.59 7.15 -7.11
C ALA A 184 2.65 7.88 -7.94
N SER A 185 3.58 8.59 -7.31
CA SER A 185 4.76 9.10 -7.99
C SER A 185 5.75 7.96 -8.21
N SER A 186 6.43 7.99 -9.36
CA SER A 186 7.70 7.31 -9.62
C SER A 186 8.84 7.81 -8.70
N GLU A 187 8.50 8.16 -7.46
CA GLU A 187 9.32 8.73 -6.40
C GLU A 187 8.87 8.03 -5.09
N SER A 188 8.89 6.70 -5.12
CA SER A 188 9.08 5.95 -3.87
C SER A 188 10.27 6.60 -3.15
N TYR A 189 10.22 6.84 -1.85
CA TYR A 189 11.39 7.35 -1.09
C TYR A 189 12.64 6.47 -1.26
N PHE A 190 12.49 5.24 -1.77
CA PHE A 190 13.57 4.37 -2.24
C PHE A 190 14.36 4.95 -3.44
N GLN A 191 13.80 5.96 -4.09
CA GLN A 191 14.29 6.74 -5.23
C GLN A 191 14.38 8.24 -4.86
N SER A 192 14.50 8.59 -3.58
CA SER A 192 14.72 9.99 -3.19
C SER A 192 15.99 10.52 -3.86
N LEU A 193 15.79 11.35 -4.87
CA LEU A 193 16.86 11.97 -5.65
C LEU A 193 17.65 12.94 -4.74
N ASP A 194 18.93 13.16 -5.02
CA ASP A 194 19.74 14.17 -4.33
C ASP A 194 19.04 15.54 -4.39
N ALA A 195 18.36 15.84 -5.50
CA ALA A 195 17.53 17.04 -5.66
C ALA A 195 16.45 17.21 -4.57
N HIS A 196 15.84 16.13 -4.07
CA HIS A 196 14.88 16.21 -2.97
C HIS A 196 15.56 16.58 -1.66
N HIS A 197 16.73 15.99 -1.38
CA HIS A 197 17.50 16.27 -0.17
C HIS A 197 18.00 17.71 -0.13
N ILE A 198 18.40 18.27 -1.27
CA ILE A 198 18.79 19.69 -1.40
C ILE A 198 17.66 20.59 -0.89
N ILE A 199 16.46 20.44 -1.44
CA ILE A 199 15.32 21.26 -1.03
C ILE A 199 14.94 20.99 0.42
N GLU A 200 14.87 19.72 0.84
CA GLU A 200 14.50 19.35 2.21
C GLU A 200 15.41 20.02 3.25
N GLU A 201 16.73 19.90 3.12
CA GLU A 201 17.67 20.45 4.10
C GLU A 201 17.69 21.98 4.10
N LEU A 202 17.60 22.63 2.93
CA LEU A 202 17.51 24.10 2.85
C LEU A 202 16.22 24.61 3.50
N MET A 203 15.08 23.98 3.24
CA MET A 203 13.81 24.37 3.86
C MET A 203 13.85 24.12 5.38
N ILE A 204 14.46 23.04 5.85
CA ILE A 204 14.64 22.78 7.28
C ILE A 204 15.50 23.87 7.93
N LEU A 205 16.61 24.24 7.28
CA LEU A 205 17.51 25.29 7.74
C LEU A 205 16.78 26.64 7.86
N VAL A 206 16.07 27.06 6.82
CA VAL A 206 15.29 28.31 6.81
C VAL A 206 14.25 28.33 7.91
N ASN A 207 13.47 27.26 8.05
CA ASN A 207 12.44 27.13 9.08
C ASN A 207 13.03 27.21 10.50
N LYS A 208 14.23 26.65 10.72
CA LYS A 208 14.97 26.75 11.99
C LYS A 208 15.45 28.18 12.24
N THR A 209 16.14 28.79 11.27
CA THR A 209 16.69 30.15 11.38
C THR A 209 15.61 31.18 11.65
N VAL A 210 14.53 31.19 10.85
CA VAL A 210 13.40 32.10 11.05
C VAL A 210 12.72 31.87 12.41
N GLY A 211 12.60 30.61 12.83
CA GLY A 211 12.08 30.28 14.15
C GLY A 211 12.92 30.84 15.30
N GLN A 212 14.25 30.78 15.18
CA GLN A 212 15.17 31.32 16.19
C GLN A 212 15.03 32.84 16.33
N ASP A 213 14.95 33.56 15.22
CA ASP A 213 14.86 35.02 15.26
C ASP A 213 13.48 35.52 15.70
N LEU A 214 12.41 34.90 15.21
CA LEU A 214 11.07 35.27 15.63
C LEU A 214 10.81 35.00 17.12
N ILE A 215 11.40 33.96 17.71
CA ILE A 215 11.28 33.73 19.16
C ILE A 215 12.04 34.79 19.96
N LYS A 216 13.18 35.28 19.48
CA LYS A 216 13.92 36.38 20.14
C LYS A 216 13.10 37.67 20.12
N THR A 217 12.45 37.98 19.00
CA THR A 217 11.68 39.21 18.81
C THR A 217 10.28 39.14 19.41
N PHE A 218 9.56 38.02 19.22
CA PHE A 218 8.18 37.81 19.64
C PHE A 218 8.01 36.53 20.48
N PRO A 219 8.51 36.50 21.73
CA PRO A 219 8.61 35.26 22.52
C PRO A 219 7.26 34.57 22.78
N ASP A 220 6.16 35.32 22.81
CA ASP A 220 4.83 34.82 23.19
C ASP A 220 3.84 34.59 22.04
N CYS A 221 4.19 34.91 20.78
CA CYS A 221 3.23 34.99 19.67
C CYS A 221 3.65 34.24 18.39
N VAL A 222 4.55 33.26 18.47
CA VAL A 222 5.03 32.51 17.29
C VAL A 222 4.36 31.13 17.20
N PRO A 223 3.81 30.73 16.04
CA PRO A 223 3.27 29.39 15.84
C PRO A 223 4.39 28.37 15.59
N LEU A 224 4.86 27.73 16.65
CA LEU A 224 5.90 26.70 16.57
C LEU A 224 5.30 25.36 16.15
N ARG A 225 6.08 24.55 15.44
CA ARG A 225 5.73 23.17 15.10
C ARG A 225 6.48 22.24 16.05
N VAL A 226 5.78 21.77 17.06
CA VAL A 226 6.34 20.99 18.17
C VAL A 226 5.99 19.52 18.01
N GLN A 227 6.93 18.65 18.35
CA GLN A 227 6.71 17.22 18.48
C GLN A 227 7.40 16.74 19.76
N PRO A 228 6.65 16.48 20.83
CA PRO A 228 7.23 15.99 22.08
C PRO A 228 7.90 14.62 21.90
N ALA A 229 8.93 14.36 22.70
CA ALA A 229 9.51 13.02 22.79
C ALA A 229 8.52 12.03 23.42
N PRO A 230 8.53 10.74 23.03
CA PRO A 230 7.81 9.70 23.75
C PRO A 230 8.26 9.63 25.22
N SER A 231 7.34 9.36 26.14
CA SER A 231 7.67 9.24 27.55
C SER A 231 8.60 8.04 27.80
N ALA A 232 9.54 8.19 28.74
CA ALA A 232 10.50 7.14 29.08
C ALA A 232 9.81 5.81 29.50
N CYS A 233 8.64 5.89 30.13
CA CYS A 233 7.83 4.72 30.48
C CYS A 233 7.39 3.93 29.24
N LYS A 234 6.83 4.61 28.23
CA LYS A 234 6.42 3.98 26.96
C LYS A 234 7.59 3.33 26.23
N ILE A 235 8.76 3.99 26.22
CA ILE A 235 9.98 3.44 25.60
C ILE A 235 10.41 2.14 26.31
N ARG A 236 10.39 2.13 27.66
CA ARG A 236 10.74 0.95 28.45
C ARG A 236 9.77 -0.21 28.22
N GLU A 237 8.47 0.05 28.24
CA GLU A 237 7.43 -0.95 27.94
C GLU A 237 7.62 -1.53 26.53
N TRP A 238 7.93 -0.68 25.56
CA TRP A 238 8.18 -1.12 24.19
C TRP A 238 9.47 -1.96 24.06
N LEU A 239 10.55 -1.61 24.77
CA LEU A 239 11.78 -2.42 24.81
C LEU A 239 11.54 -3.78 25.48
N GLN A 240 10.70 -3.85 26.51
CA GLN A 240 10.28 -5.13 27.09
C GLN A 240 9.50 -5.99 26.10
N GLN A 241 8.71 -5.37 25.22
CA GLN A 241 8.00 -6.07 24.15
C GLN A 241 8.93 -6.51 22.99
N TYR A 242 9.99 -5.76 22.71
CA TYR A 242 10.95 -6.02 21.63
C TYR A 242 12.40 -5.99 22.13
N PRO A 243 12.81 -6.89 23.05
CA PRO A 243 14.09 -6.77 23.76
C PRO A 243 15.32 -6.92 22.87
N VAL A 244 15.21 -7.67 21.77
CA VAL A 244 16.33 -7.88 20.83
C VAL A 244 16.37 -6.79 19.75
N ILE A 245 15.23 -6.62 19.08
CA ILE A 245 15.15 -5.78 17.87
C ILE A 245 14.92 -4.31 18.20
N GLY A 246 14.35 -4.02 19.37
CA GLY A 246 14.05 -2.66 19.78
C GLY A 246 15.31 -1.79 19.83
N HIS A 247 16.42 -2.33 20.33
CA HIS A 247 17.71 -1.64 20.33
C HIS A 247 18.23 -1.36 18.92
N PHE A 248 18.05 -2.28 17.96
CA PHE A 248 18.42 -2.06 16.56
C PHE A 248 17.61 -0.93 15.93
N VAL A 249 16.29 -0.97 16.11
CA VAL A 249 15.41 0.07 15.58
C VAL A 249 15.78 1.43 16.19
N LEU A 250 15.96 1.53 17.52
CA LEU A 250 16.33 2.80 18.15
C LEU A 250 17.71 3.31 17.69
N SER A 251 18.68 2.41 17.51
CA SER A 251 20.02 2.74 17.02
C SER A 251 19.99 3.30 15.58
N LEU A 252 19.24 2.64 14.68
CA LEU A 252 19.02 3.13 13.31
C LEU A 252 18.25 4.46 13.30
N GLN A 253 17.38 4.70 14.28
CA GLN A 253 16.67 5.98 14.40
C GLN A 253 17.50 7.09 15.08
N GLN A 254 18.77 6.84 15.44
CA GLN A 254 19.64 7.78 16.17
C GLN A 254 18.96 8.31 17.45
N GLN A 255 18.28 7.43 18.19
CA GLN A 255 17.63 7.81 19.45
C GLN A 255 18.57 7.55 20.62
N ASN A 256 18.42 8.29 21.72
CA ASN A 256 19.10 8.01 22.98
C ASN A 256 18.13 7.34 23.94
N LEU A 257 18.62 6.44 24.79
CA LEU A 257 17.81 5.93 25.90
C LEU A 257 17.66 7.03 26.97
N PRO A 258 16.53 7.08 27.68
CA PRO A 258 16.33 8.04 28.77
C PRO A 258 17.25 7.86 30.00
N THR A 259 18.01 6.76 30.06
CA THR A 259 18.90 6.36 31.18
C THR A 259 20.36 6.31 30.74
N ASP A 260 21.31 6.19 31.68
CA ASP A 260 22.76 5.97 31.42
C ASP A 260 23.07 4.68 30.62
N ASP A 261 22.05 3.96 30.15
CA ASP A 261 22.18 2.80 29.28
C ASP A 261 22.65 3.26 27.89
N THR A 262 23.80 2.76 27.46
CA THR A 262 24.30 3.03 26.11
C THR A 262 23.52 2.21 25.08
N LEU A 263 23.08 2.85 23.99
CA LEU A 263 22.57 2.13 22.82
C LEU A 263 23.75 1.54 22.05
N ALA A 264 24.13 0.32 22.39
CA ALA A 264 25.12 -0.45 21.64
C ALA A 264 24.43 -1.66 20.99
N LEU A 265 24.78 -1.97 19.73
CA LEU A 265 24.44 -3.27 19.11
C LEU A 265 24.97 -4.44 19.97
N GLU A 266 25.94 -4.19 20.85
CA GLU A 266 26.59 -5.10 21.79
C GLU A 266 25.75 -5.44 23.02
N ASN A 267 24.79 -4.59 23.42
CA ASN A 267 23.94 -4.82 24.60
C ASN A 267 22.82 -5.85 24.38
N VAL A 268 22.78 -6.48 23.20
CA VAL A 268 21.92 -7.64 22.92
C VAL A 268 22.40 -8.82 23.77
N LEU A 269 21.52 -9.34 24.62
CA LEU A 269 21.78 -10.46 25.55
C LEU A 269 22.60 -11.59 24.87
N ALA A 270 23.81 -11.83 25.37
CA ALA A 270 24.79 -12.79 24.82
C ALA A 270 24.28 -14.25 24.69
N GLY A 271 23.14 -14.59 25.30
CA GLY A 271 22.48 -15.90 25.20
C GLY A 271 21.48 -16.07 24.04
N GLN A 272 21.21 -15.04 23.23
CA GLN A 272 20.17 -15.08 22.18
C GLN A 272 20.69 -15.10 20.73
N ASN A 273 22.01 -15.23 20.53
CA ASN A 273 22.66 -15.21 19.21
C ASN A 273 22.17 -16.32 18.25
N SER A 274 21.64 -17.42 18.79
CA SER A 274 21.08 -18.53 18.02
C SER A 274 19.65 -18.29 17.52
N LYS A 275 18.98 -17.20 17.91
CA LYS A 275 17.63 -16.87 17.46
C LYS A 275 17.63 -16.62 15.95
N GLN A 276 16.65 -17.19 15.28
CA GLN A 276 16.49 -17.09 13.83
C GLN A 276 15.57 -15.91 13.48
N LEU A 277 16.02 -15.07 12.56
CA LEU A 277 15.29 -13.91 12.04
C LEU A 277 14.77 -14.21 10.63
N PRO A 278 13.46 -14.12 10.38
CA PRO A 278 12.92 -14.25 9.04
C PRO A 278 13.25 -13.00 8.22
N ILE A 279 13.97 -13.16 7.11
CA ILE A 279 14.22 -12.12 6.11
C ILE A 279 13.49 -12.49 4.82
N GLN A 280 12.87 -11.50 4.17
CA GLN A 280 12.13 -11.74 2.93
C GLN A 280 13.08 -12.22 1.81
N LYS A 281 12.74 -13.35 1.19
CA LYS A 281 13.59 -13.99 0.17
C LYS A 281 13.87 -13.10 -1.03
N TYR A 282 12.91 -12.26 -1.45
CA TYR A 282 13.13 -11.34 -2.56
C TYR A 282 14.06 -10.18 -2.17
N VAL A 283 13.95 -9.67 -0.93
CA VAL A 283 14.83 -8.62 -0.39
C VAL A 283 16.25 -9.15 -0.30
N TRP A 284 16.41 -10.36 0.25
CA TRP A 284 17.73 -11.01 0.33
C TRP A 284 18.38 -11.22 -1.03
N LYS A 285 17.61 -11.70 -2.02
CA LYS A 285 18.11 -11.83 -3.39
C LYS A 285 18.52 -10.49 -4.01
N LYS A 286 17.80 -9.41 -3.70
CA LYS A 286 18.14 -8.06 -4.16
C LYS A 286 19.42 -7.56 -3.52
N ILE A 287 19.55 -7.69 -2.20
CA ILE A 287 20.79 -7.42 -1.47
C ILE A 287 21.97 -8.20 -2.10
N GLU A 288 21.81 -9.50 -2.32
CA GLU A 288 22.84 -10.35 -2.93
C GLU A 288 23.20 -9.91 -4.35
N THR A 289 22.21 -9.55 -5.17
CA THR A 289 22.43 -9.13 -6.56
C THR A 289 23.15 -7.79 -6.59
N ASP A 290 22.64 -6.80 -5.87
CA ASP A 290 23.15 -5.42 -5.85
C ASP A 290 24.55 -5.39 -5.22
N PHE A 291 24.83 -6.26 -4.24
CA PHE A 291 26.17 -6.43 -3.69
C PHE A 291 27.16 -7.01 -4.72
N LYS A 292 26.74 -8.00 -5.53
CA LYS A 292 27.58 -8.58 -6.59
C LYS A 292 27.83 -7.63 -7.75
N THR A 293 26.91 -6.71 -8.03
CA THR A 293 27.06 -5.66 -9.05
C THR A 293 27.70 -4.39 -8.53
N GLU A 294 28.21 -4.38 -7.28
CA GLU A 294 28.87 -3.25 -6.63
C GLU A 294 27.97 -2.00 -6.46
N GLU A 295 26.64 -2.18 -6.45
CA GLU A 295 25.65 -1.13 -6.19
C GLU A 295 25.42 -0.96 -4.69
N TYR A 296 26.47 -0.58 -3.95
CA TYR A 296 26.44 -0.54 -2.48
C TYR A 296 25.37 0.39 -1.90
N GLU A 297 25.04 1.50 -2.56
CA GLU A 297 23.96 2.39 -2.12
C GLU A 297 22.59 1.68 -2.08
N ASN A 298 22.33 0.81 -3.05
CA ASN A 298 21.09 0.03 -3.08
C ASN A 298 21.08 -1.01 -1.95
N VAL A 299 22.22 -1.64 -1.68
CA VAL A 299 22.40 -2.56 -0.54
C VAL A 299 22.09 -1.86 0.78
N GLU A 300 22.64 -0.66 1.01
CA GLU A 300 22.37 0.13 2.21
C GLU A 300 20.88 0.45 2.36
N ARG A 301 20.20 0.81 1.26
CA ARG A 301 18.75 1.08 1.26
C ARG A 301 17.93 -0.16 1.62
N TRP A 302 18.25 -1.33 1.05
CA TRP A 302 17.54 -2.57 1.36
C TRP A 302 17.70 -2.99 2.82
N ILE A 303 18.89 -2.83 3.39
CA ILE A 303 19.18 -3.20 4.79
C ILE A 303 18.56 -2.16 5.74
N GLY A 304 18.76 -0.87 5.49
CA GLY A 304 18.34 0.22 6.37
C GLY A 304 16.83 0.51 6.39
N THR A 305 16.07 -0.03 5.44
CA THR A 305 14.60 0.08 5.43
C THR A 305 13.97 -0.96 6.36
N ASP A 306 13.71 -0.58 7.63
CA ASP A 306 13.12 -1.45 8.66
C ASP A 306 11.84 -2.18 8.20
N GLN A 307 11.01 -1.54 7.36
CA GLN A 307 9.75 -2.09 6.85
C GLN A 307 9.93 -3.37 5.99
N TYR A 308 11.11 -3.61 5.42
CA TYR A 308 11.38 -4.82 4.64
C TYR A 308 11.72 -6.03 5.48
N HIS A 309 12.09 -5.84 6.75
CA HIS A 309 12.52 -6.92 7.63
C HIS A 309 11.41 -7.21 8.64
N PRO A 310 10.72 -8.37 8.56
CA PRO A 310 9.48 -8.64 9.29
C PRO A 310 9.48 -8.25 10.78
N GLN A 311 10.49 -8.67 11.54
CA GLN A 311 10.51 -8.39 12.97
C GLN A 311 10.89 -6.92 13.28
N GLN A 312 11.75 -6.29 12.48
CA GLN A 312 12.03 -4.84 12.58
C GLN A 312 10.82 -4.01 12.19
N ALA A 313 10.12 -4.38 11.11
CA ALA A 313 8.92 -3.71 10.65
C ALA A 313 7.83 -3.66 11.74
N MET A 314 7.63 -4.76 12.48
CA MET A 314 6.70 -4.77 13.63
C MET A 314 7.13 -3.82 14.75
N ALA A 315 8.41 -3.87 15.12
CA ALA A 315 8.95 -3.03 16.17
C ALA A 315 8.88 -1.55 15.78
N TYR A 316 9.27 -1.22 14.54
CA TYR A 316 9.24 0.11 13.95
C TYR A 316 7.82 0.68 13.80
N ASP A 317 6.85 -0.11 13.35
CA ASP A 317 5.45 0.34 13.27
C ASP A 317 4.89 0.63 14.66
N SER A 318 5.19 -0.23 15.64
CA SER A 318 4.85 0.00 17.04
C SER A 318 5.52 1.25 17.60
N TRP A 319 6.83 1.44 17.35
CA TRP A 319 7.61 2.62 17.74
C TRP A 319 6.96 3.92 17.27
N ILE A 320 6.54 3.97 16.00
CA ILE A 320 5.89 5.17 15.45
C ILE A 320 4.49 5.36 16.01
N SER A 321 3.77 4.28 16.31
CA SER A 321 2.37 4.35 16.74
C SER A 321 2.16 5.08 18.07
N PHE A 322 3.14 5.07 18.97
CA PHE A 322 3.08 5.78 20.25
C PHE A 322 3.91 7.07 20.29
N GLN A 323 4.60 7.42 19.20
CA GLN A 323 5.21 8.74 19.07
C GLN A 323 4.13 9.81 19.09
N GLU A 324 4.43 10.92 19.76
CA GLU A 324 3.52 12.05 19.78
C GLU A 324 3.46 12.68 18.37
N THR A 325 2.24 12.98 17.94
CA THR A 325 2.02 13.64 16.65
C THR A 325 2.51 15.09 16.71
N SER A 326 3.19 15.57 15.67
CA SER A 326 3.54 16.99 15.62
C SER A 326 2.28 17.87 15.58
N SER A 327 2.36 19.01 16.25
CA SER A 327 1.25 19.95 16.42
C SER A 327 1.76 21.38 16.40
N TYR A 328 0.92 22.31 15.95
CA TYR A 328 1.20 23.73 16.11
C TYR A 328 0.91 24.16 17.55
N GLN A 329 1.85 24.85 18.17
CA GLN A 329 1.73 25.39 19.52
C GLN A 329 2.23 26.84 19.53
N CYS A 330 1.57 27.68 20.32
CA CYS A 330 2.02 29.04 20.53
C CYS A 330 3.30 29.04 21.39
N SER A 331 4.31 29.82 21.00
CA SER A 331 5.60 29.91 21.69
C SER A 331 5.49 30.32 23.16
N GLY A 332 4.48 31.13 23.53
CA GLY A 332 4.20 31.54 24.91
C GLY A 332 3.46 30.50 25.75
N ALA A 333 2.95 29.43 25.15
CA ALA A 333 2.21 28.36 25.84
C ALA A 333 2.98 27.02 25.87
N SER A 334 4.02 26.89 25.04
CA SER A 334 4.73 25.62 24.86
C SER A 334 5.87 25.47 25.87
N HIS A 335 5.82 24.40 26.68
CA HIS A 335 6.86 24.04 27.64
C HIS A 335 8.08 23.38 26.98
N ASP A 336 7.85 22.53 25.98
CA ASP A 336 8.88 21.91 25.15
C ASP A 336 8.69 22.39 23.71
N LYS A 337 9.65 23.14 23.20
CA LYS A 337 9.58 23.73 21.84
C LYS A 337 10.38 22.91 20.82
N THR A 338 10.74 21.68 21.16
CA THR A 338 11.56 20.79 20.34
C THR A 338 10.68 20.01 19.36
N HIS A 339 11.22 19.72 18.18
CA HIS A 339 10.65 18.76 17.25
C HIS A 339 11.42 17.45 17.30
N PHE A 340 10.95 16.50 18.12
CA PHE A 340 11.61 15.23 18.43
C PHE A 340 12.16 14.50 17.19
N SER A 341 11.34 14.21 16.18
CA SER A 341 11.81 13.43 15.01
C SER A 341 12.78 14.19 14.10
N LEU A 342 12.88 15.52 14.22
CA LEU A 342 13.82 16.34 13.47
C LEU A 342 15.10 16.64 14.27
N GLY A 343 15.06 16.51 15.60
CA GLY A 343 16.16 16.89 16.47
C GLY A 343 16.41 18.41 16.51
N ILE A 344 15.38 19.23 16.22
CA ILE A 344 15.53 20.69 16.06
C ILE A 344 14.76 21.44 17.13
N TYR A 345 15.42 22.46 17.70
CA TYR A 345 14.83 23.47 18.58
C TYR A 345 15.33 24.86 18.16
N PRO A 346 14.45 25.87 18.05
CA PRO A 346 13.01 25.77 17.76
C PRO A 346 12.75 25.41 16.28
N TYR A 347 11.54 24.94 15.97
CA TYR A 347 11.12 24.66 14.58
C TYR A 347 9.72 25.24 14.29
N LEU A 348 9.52 25.77 13.08
CA LEU A 348 8.24 26.29 12.59
C LEU A 348 8.06 25.96 11.09
N HIS A 349 6.92 26.32 10.51
CA HIS A 349 6.74 26.27 9.05
C HIS A 349 6.62 27.70 8.49
N PHE A 350 7.47 28.04 7.53
CA PHE A 350 7.56 29.34 6.86
C PHE A 350 7.65 29.21 5.34
N THR A 351 8.21 28.10 4.85
CA THR A 351 8.63 27.94 3.45
C THR A 351 7.52 27.63 2.45
N SER A 352 6.25 27.64 2.84
CA SER A 352 5.13 27.35 1.95
C SER A 352 3.84 28.15 2.22
N PRO A 353 3.90 29.49 2.16
CA PRO A 353 2.79 30.37 2.49
C PRO A 353 1.60 30.32 1.51
N ILE A 354 1.77 29.81 0.30
CA ILE A 354 0.67 29.66 -0.67
C ILE A 354 -0.27 28.52 -0.26
N ARG A 355 0.25 27.48 0.41
CA ARG A 355 -0.47 26.23 0.73
C ARG A 355 -0.62 25.92 2.21
N ARG A 356 -0.06 26.72 3.11
CA ARG A 356 -0.18 26.54 4.56
C ARG A 356 -0.44 27.88 5.26
N TYR A 357 -1.52 27.93 6.05
CA TYR A 357 -1.92 29.16 6.75
C TYR A 357 -0.92 29.54 7.86
N ALA A 358 -0.29 28.54 8.50
CA ALA A 358 0.76 28.79 9.48
C ALA A 358 1.92 29.60 8.88
N ASP A 359 2.35 29.25 7.67
CA ASP A 359 3.42 29.92 6.95
C ASP A 359 3.04 31.36 6.58
N LEU A 360 1.77 31.62 6.21
CA LEU A 360 1.27 32.98 5.98
C LEU A 360 1.32 33.84 7.25
N ILE A 361 1.04 33.27 8.42
CA ILE A 361 1.18 33.96 9.71
C ILE A 361 2.65 34.28 9.98
N VAL A 362 3.53 33.31 9.78
CA VAL A 362 4.97 33.50 9.97
C VAL A 362 5.51 34.54 8.99
N ASN A 363 5.04 34.55 7.74
CA ASN A 363 5.37 35.57 6.73
C ASN A 363 5.06 36.99 7.23
N ARG A 364 3.88 37.19 7.83
CA ARG A 364 3.49 38.48 8.45
C ARG A 364 4.35 38.83 9.68
N LEU A 365 4.71 37.83 10.49
CA LEU A 365 5.60 38.02 11.63
C LEU A 365 7.01 38.42 11.18
N VAL A 366 7.51 37.85 10.08
CA VAL A 366 8.82 38.23 9.51
C VAL A 366 8.79 39.67 9.01
N HIS A 367 7.73 40.12 8.33
CA HIS A 367 7.57 41.55 7.97
C HIS A 367 7.62 42.44 9.21
N ALA A 368 6.81 42.16 10.23
CA ALA A 368 6.81 42.93 11.46
C ALA A 368 8.19 42.94 12.15
N MET A 369 8.94 41.82 12.09
CA MET A 369 10.31 41.75 12.62
C MET A 369 11.30 42.62 11.82
N VAL A 370 11.22 42.59 10.49
CA VAL A 370 12.10 43.36 9.62
C VAL A 370 11.83 44.87 9.74
N ASP A 371 10.55 45.24 9.86
CA ASP A 371 10.11 46.63 9.98
C ASP A 371 10.21 47.18 11.42
N ASP A 372 10.71 46.38 12.37
CA ASP A 372 10.77 46.68 13.82
C ASP A 372 9.40 47.07 14.43
N GLU A 373 8.34 46.45 13.93
CA GLU A 373 6.96 46.63 14.38
C GLU A 373 6.55 45.62 15.47
N LYS A 374 5.46 45.94 16.18
CA LYS A 374 4.85 45.00 17.13
C LYS A 374 4.20 43.83 16.39
N SER A 375 4.16 42.66 17.03
CA SER A 375 3.47 41.49 16.48
C SER A 375 2.01 41.80 16.11
N PRO A 376 1.56 41.45 14.89
CA PRO A 376 0.18 41.62 14.45
C PRO A 376 -0.79 40.65 15.15
N TYR A 377 -0.30 39.76 16.01
CA TYR A 377 -1.09 38.75 16.71
C TYR A 377 -0.89 38.80 18.21
N THR A 378 -1.98 38.61 18.96
CA THR A 378 -1.91 38.41 20.41
C THR A 378 -1.65 36.93 20.75
N LYS A 379 -1.12 36.66 21.95
CA LYS A 379 -0.92 35.29 22.45
C LYS A 379 -2.20 34.45 22.38
N LYS A 380 -3.34 35.03 22.82
CA LYS A 380 -4.65 34.36 22.81
C LYS A 380 -5.11 34.03 21.39
N GLU A 381 -4.94 34.96 20.45
CA GLU A 381 -5.25 34.72 19.03
C GLU A 381 -4.42 33.58 18.45
N MET A 382 -3.11 33.59 18.71
CA MET A 382 -2.19 32.58 18.21
C MET A 382 -2.53 31.18 18.74
N GLU A 383 -2.86 31.06 20.03
CA GLU A 383 -3.32 29.80 20.61
C GLU A 383 -4.60 29.27 19.95
N MET A 384 -5.58 30.14 19.68
CA MET A 384 -6.82 29.75 19.01
C MET A 384 -6.56 29.28 17.57
N ILE A 385 -5.68 29.98 16.85
CA ILE A 385 -5.29 29.60 15.49
C ILE A 385 -4.59 28.24 15.48
N CYS A 386 -3.60 28.03 16.35
CA CYS A 386 -2.88 26.75 16.47
C CYS A 386 -3.83 25.57 16.72
N ARG A 387 -4.81 25.73 17.63
CA ARG A 387 -5.83 24.71 17.90
C ARG A 387 -6.66 24.39 16.66
N LYS A 388 -7.09 25.41 15.92
CA LYS A 388 -7.90 25.25 14.70
C LYS A 388 -7.14 24.47 13.62
N ILE A 389 -5.92 24.90 13.29
CA ILE A 389 -5.08 24.26 12.25
C ILE A 389 -4.86 22.77 12.58
N ASN A 390 -4.60 22.45 13.85
CA ASN A 390 -4.38 21.07 14.28
C ASN A 390 -5.62 20.16 14.10
N SER A 391 -6.83 20.70 14.29
CA SER A 391 -8.09 19.93 14.24
C SER A 391 -8.53 19.54 12.82
N GLN A 392 -8.44 20.46 11.86
CA GLN A 392 -8.97 20.26 10.50
C GLN A 392 -8.08 19.36 9.63
N SER A 393 -6.76 19.50 9.73
CA SER A 393 -5.82 18.90 8.78
C SER A 393 -5.75 17.36 8.85
N ARG A 394 -5.95 16.75 10.03
CA ARG A 394 -5.62 15.32 10.25
C ARG A 394 -6.65 14.35 9.68
N ALA A 395 -7.92 14.54 10.01
CA ALA A 395 -8.97 13.58 9.64
C ALA A 395 -9.22 13.58 8.13
N PHE A 396 -9.30 14.78 7.54
CA PHE A 396 -9.54 14.94 6.12
C PHE A 396 -8.38 14.38 5.27
N LYS A 397 -7.12 14.71 5.61
CA LYS A 397 -5.94 14.16 4.90
C LYS A 397 -5.92 12.64 4.89
N LYS A 398 -6.24 11.99 6.03
CA LYS A 398 -6.30 10.53 6.11
C LYS A 398 -7.40 9.95 5.20
N GLN A 399 -8.57 10.56 5.18
CA GLN A 399 -9.69 10.11 4.34
C GLN A 399 -9.40 10.29 2.84
N CYS A 400 -8.81 11.42 2.43
CA CYS A 400 -8.41 11.65 1.04
C CYS A 400 -7.38 10.62 0.57
N ARG A 401 -6.35 10.34 1.39
CA ARG A 401 -5.35 9.31 1.07
C ARG A 401 -5.97 7.92 0.92
N LEU A 402 -6.87 7.55 1.83
CA LEU A 402 -7.59 6.27 1.75
C LEU A 402 -8.46 6.16 0.48
N LEU A 403 -9.11 7.26 0.09
CA LEU A 403 -9.93 7.30 -1.12
C LEU A 403 -9.06 7.17 -2.38
N HIS A 404 -7.93 7.88 -2.42
CA HIS A 404 -6.98 7.77 -3.53
C HIS A 404 -6.40 6.35 -3.64
N LEU A 405 -5.98 5.79 -2.50
CA LEU A 405 -5.51 4.42 -2.40
C LEU A 405 -6.58 3.43 -2.92
N ALA A 406 -7.83 3.58 -2.49
CA ALA A 406 -8.93 2.73 -2.97
C ALA A 406 -9.11 2.85 -4.49
N ARG A 407 -9.04 4.08 -5.03
CA ARG A 407 -9.12 4.34 -6.48
C ARG A 407 -7.99 3.68 -7.25
N LYS A 408 -6.75 3.73 -6.76
CA LYS A 408 -5.59 3.05 -7.35
C LYS A 408 -5.79 1.53 -7.36
N LEU A 409 -6.23 0.98 -6.23
CA LEU A 409 -6.52 -0.45 -6.05
C LEU A 409 -7.73 -0.95 -6.84
N GLN A 410 -8.60 -0.05 -7.32
CA GLN A 410 -9.74 -0.40 -8.16
C GLN A 410 -9.29 -0.90 -9.54
N ASN A 411 -8.24 -0.29 -10.10
CA ASN A 411 -7.70 -0.65 -11.41
C ASN A 411 -6.59 -1.69 -11.30
N GLN A 412 -5.84 -1.71 -10.20
CA GLN A 412 -4.70 -2.60 -9.99
C GLN A 412 -4.68 -3.12 -8.55
N PRO A 413 -5.31 -4.28 -8.28
CA PRO A 413 -5.12 -5.00 -7.02
C PRO A 413 -3.64 -5.38 -6.85
N ILE A 414 -3.15 -5.37 -5.61
CA ILE A 414 -1.72 -5.57 -5.34
C ILE A 414 -1.55 -6.61 -4.22
N MET A 415 -0.53 -7.46 -4.39
CA MET A 415 -0.11 -8.37 -3.31
C MET A 415 0.73 -7.64 -2.27
N PHE A 416 0.46 -7.94 -1.01
CA PHE A 416 1.16 -7.44 0.15
C PHE A 416 1.68 -8.59 0.98
N HIS A 417 2.93 -8.47 1.43
CA HIS A 417 3.46 -9.29 2.51
C HIS A 417 3.11 -8.62 3.84
N SER A 418 1.91 -8.91 4.33
CA SER A 418 1.45 -8.40 5.63
C SER A 418 2.10 -9.19 6.77
N LEU A 419 2.09 -8.63 7.98
CA LEU A 419 2.64 -9.25 9.18
C LEU A 419 1.53 -9.57 10.17
N LEU A 420 1.53 -10.77 10.73
CA LEU A 420 0.59 -11.13 11.78
C LEU A 420 0.86 -10.31 13.04
N ASN A 421 -0.06 -9.44 13.43
CA ASN A 421 0.13 -8.53 14.58
C ASN A 421 -0.45 -9.12 15.88
N SER A 422 -1.72 -9.47 15.83
CA SER A 422 -2.46 -10.04 16.95
C SER A 422 -3.58 -10.93 16.42
N THR A 423 -4.13 -11.77 17.29
CA THR A 423 -5.28 -12.61 16.96
C THR A 423 -6.26 -12.61 18.13
N THR A 424 -7.51 -12.89 17.79
CA THR A 424 -8.65 -13.05 18.69
C THR A 424 -9.27 -14.41 18.40
N ASP A 425 -10.25 -14.84 19.19
CA ASP A 425 -10.94 -16.13 18.96
C ASP A 425 -11.62 -16.23 17.58
N ASN A 426 -11.96 -15.10 16.97
CA ASN A 426 -12.76 -15.04 15.74
C ASN A 426 -12.00 -14.50 14.52
N ALA A 427 -10.87 -13.84 14.71
CA ALA A 427 -10.17 -13.15 13.63
C ALA A 427 -8.68 -12.95 13.93
N MET A 428 -7.89 -12.92 12.85
CA MET A 428 -6.50 -12.48 12.89
C MET A 428 -6.38 -11.05 12.33
N SER A 429 -5.54 -10.25 12.98
CA SER A 429 -5.27 -8.85 12.60
C SER A 429 -3.88 -8.75 11.95
N LEU A 430 -3.84 -8.17 10.76
CA LEU A 430 -2.64 -8.02 9.95
C LEU A 430 -2.15 -6.57 9.99
N CYS A 431 -0.84 -6.41 10.07
CA CYS A 431 -0.13 -5.16 9.91
C CYS A 431 0.42 -5.07 8.48
N PHE A 432 0.36 -3.88 7.88
CA PHE A 432 0.87 -3.62 6.53
C PHE A 432 2.00 -2.61 6.61
N PRO A 433 3.27 -3.06 6.71
CA PRO A 433 4.41 -2.17 6.76
C PRO A 433 4.37 -1.14 5.62
N GLY A 434 4.43 0.15 5.97
CA GLY A 434 4.37 1.25 5.02
C GLY A 434 2.97 1.69 4.57
N LEU A 435 1.88 1.01 4.97
CA LEU A 435 0.48 1.41 4.70
C LEU A 435 -0.27 1.73 6.00
N LYS A 436 0.14 2.82 6.66
CA LYS A 436 -0.37 3.21 7.98
C LYS A 436 -1.80 3.75 7.94
N GLU A 437 -2.24 4.25 6.79
CA GLU A 437 -3.56 4.83 6.64
C GLU A 437 -4.68 3.79 6.70
N LEU A 438 -4.38 2.52 6.40
CA LEU A 438 -5.35 1.44 6.42
C LEU A 438 -6.04 1.34 7.78
N SER A 439 -7.37 1.29 7.75
CA SER A 439 -8.13 1.09 8.97
C SER A 439 -7.82 -0.28 9.57
N LYS A 440 -7.80 -0.40 10.91
CA LYS A 440 -7.64 -1.70 11.59
C LYS A 440 -8.65 -2.73 11.05
N SER A 441 -9.88 -2.31 10.75
CA SER A 441 -10.91 -3.16 10.16
C SER A 441 -10.58 -3.65 8.74
N SER A 442 -9.85 -2.87 7.93
CA SER A 442 -9.45 -3.28 6.58
C SER A 442 -8.37 -4.37 6.62
N GLY A 443 -7.61 -4.45 7.72
CA GLY A 443 -6.52 -5.41 7.92
C GLY A 443 -6.90 -6.68 8.69
N GLN A 444 -8.18 -6.93 8.95
CA GLN A 444 -8.64 -8.10 9.68
C GLN A 444 -9.18 -9.19 8.76
N ILE A 445 -8.78 -10.43 9.02
CA ILE A 445 -9.34 -11.61 8.37
C ILE A 445 -10.14 -12.40 9.40
N GLN A 446 -11.44 -12.51 9.16
CA GLN A 446 -12.34 -13.30 9.98
C GLN A 446 -12.13 -14.79 9.70
N PHE A 447 -12.04 -15.62 10.73
CA PHE A 447 -11.86 -17.06 10.57
C PHE A 447 -13.07 -17.74 9.90
N SER A 448 -14.26 -17.16 10.03
CA SER A 448 -15.46 -17.58 9.29
C SER A 448 -15.30 -17.48 7.77
N SER A 449 -14.39 -16.63 7.28
CA SER A 449 -14.09 -16.47 5.86
C SER A 449 -13.06 -17.47 5.32
N LEU A 450 -12.49 -18.34 6.17
CA LEU A 450 -11.41 -19.26 5.78
C LEU A 450 -11.84 -20.73 5.60
N LYS A 451 -13.14 -21.06 5.79
CA LYS A 451 -13.66 -22.43 5.75
C LYS A 451 -12.86 -23.42 6.61
N LEU A 452 -12.65 -23.07 7.87
CA LEU A 452 -11.90 -23.92 8.80
C LEU A 452 -12.68 -25.20 9.14
N LYS A 453 -11.97 -26.31 9.32
CA LYS A 453 -12.49 -27.60 9.83
C LYS A 453 -13.03 -27.46 11.25
N SER A 454 -12.26 -26.79 12.09
CA SER A 454 -12.47 -26.64 13.51
C SER A 454 -12.13 -25.23 13.94
N LYS A 455 -12.53 -24.87 15.17
CA LYS A 455 -12.05 -23.62 15.77
C LYS A 455 -10.52 -23.60 15.84
N PRO A 456 -9.89 -22.41 15.79
CA PRO A 456 -8.46 -22.26 15.99
C PRO A 456 -8.01 -22.92 17.30
N TYR A 457 -6.88 -23.63 17.25
CA TYR A 457 -6.24 -24.17 18.44
C TYR A 457 -5.13 -23.21 18.88
N PHE A 458 -5.13 -22.80 20.15
CA PHE A 458 -4.10 -21.92 20.71
C PHE A 458 -3.18 -22.73 21.62
N GLU A 459 -1.87 -22.64 21.40
CA GLU A 459 -0.91 -23.28 22.31
C GLU A 459 -0.74 -22.43 23.57
N GLU A 460 -0.94 -23.04 24.74
CA GLU A 460 -0.58 -22.43 26.03
C GLU A 460 0.96 -22.45 26.18
N SER A 461 1.64 -21.39 25.74
CA SER A 461 3.09 -21.26 25.91
C SER A 461 3.42 -20.41 27.16
N LYS A 462 4.44 -20.84 27.93
CA LYS A 462 5.02 -20.09 29.06
C LYS A 462 5.86 -18.88 28.63
N ASN A 463 6.05 -18.70 27.31
CA ASN A 463 6.81 -17.61 26.69
C ASN A 463 5.88 -16.76 25.83
N THR A 464 6.20 -15.48 25.66
CA THR A 464 5.45 -14.42 24.97
C THR A 464 5.03 -14.67 23.51
N ASP A 465 5.38 -15.81 22.92
CA ASP A 465 5.11 -16.12 21.51
C ASP A 465 3.76 -16.84 21.40
N MET A 466 2.75 -16.05 21.04
CA MET A 466 1.41 -16.54 20.73
C MET A 466 1.47 -17.39 19.46
N LEU A 467 1.25 -18.70 19.61
CA LEU A 467 1.16 -19.67 18.52
C LEU A 467 -0.27 -20.19 18.43
N PHE A 468 -0.81 -20.22 17.21
CA PHE A 468 -2.11 -20.82 16.96
C PHE A 468 -2.13 -21.61 15.66
N THR A 469 -2.93 -22.66 15.63
CA THR A 469 -3.02 -23.59 14.53
C THR A 469 -4.42 -23.56 13.93
N LEU A 470 -4.47 -23.40 12.62
CA LEU A 470 -5.69 -23.47 11.83
C LEU A 470 -5.69 -24.78 11.04
N SER A 471 -6.86 -25.39 10.90
CA SER A 471 -7.04 -26.68 10.23
C SER A 471 -8.11 -26.59 9.16
N TRP A 472 -7.87 -27.24 8.02
CA TRP A 472 -8.75 -27.25 6.85
C TRP A 472 -9.03 -28.68 6.38
N ILE A 473 -10.17 -28.84 5.71
CA ILE A 473 -10.50 -30.00 4.88
C ILE A 473 -10.84 -29.47 3.49
N GLN A 474 -10.09 -29.88 2.47
CA GLN A 474 -10.29 -29.40 1.10
C GLN A 474 -10.12 -30.52 0.06
N ARG A 475 -10.80 -30.37 -1.08
CA ARG A 475 -10.62 -31.20 -2.26
C ARG A 475 -9.65 -30.47 -3.19
N LEU A 476 -8.40 -30.94 -3.25
CA LEU A 476 -7.30 -30.28 -3.97
C LEU A 476 -6.75 -31.24 -5.03
N TYR A 477 -6.88 -30.85 -6.30
CA TYR A 477 -6.46 -31.64 -7.46
C TYR A 477 -5.59 -30.84 -8.42
N SER A 478 -4.80 -31.54 -9.24
CA SER A 478 -4.11 -30.93 -10.37
C SER A 478 -4.08 -31.90 -11.56
N PRO A 479 -4.57 -31.51 -12.76
CA PRO A 479 -4.58 -32.40 -13.92
C PRO A 479 -3.18 -32.84 -14.38
N TYR A 480 -2.12 -32.13 -13.96
CA TYR A 480 -0.76 -32.30 -14.45
C TYR A 480 0.24 -32.77 -13.38
N ALA A 481 -0.20 -33.03 -12.15
CA ALA A 481 0.74 -33.40 -11.07
C ALA A 481 1.26 -34.84 -11.21
N TYR A 482 0.45 -35.77 -11.74
CA TYR A 482 0.76 -37.21 -11.79
C TYR A 482 0.40 -37.89 -13.11
N ALA A 483 0.24 -37.14 -14.21
CA ALA A 483 -0.15 -37.71 -15.50
C ALA A 483 0.97 -38.61 -16.09
N SER A 484 0.71 -39.91 -16.17
CA SER A 484 1.48 -40.86 -16.97
C SER A 484 1.19 -40.60 -18.45
N PHE A 485 2.10 -39.97 -19.19
CA PHE A 485 1.99 -39.90 -20.64
C PHE A 485 2.35 -41.27 -21.24
N PRO A 486 1.60 -41.78 -22.24
CA PRO A 486 2.08 -42.91 -23.03
C PRO A 486 3.34 -42.47 -23.79
N GLY A 487 4.51 -42.96 -23.37
CA GLY A 487 5.78 -42.74 -24.06
C GLY A 487 6.62 -41.51 -23.65
N GLY A 488 6.31 -40.83 -22.54
CA GLY A 488 7.07 -39.66 -22.06
C GLY A 488 7.66 -39.84 -20.66
N THR A 489 8.88 -39.33 -20.43
CA THR A 489 9.56 -39.34 -19.14
C THR A 489 8.72 -38.67 -18.05
N VAL A 490 8.48 -39.41 -16.95
CA VAL A 490 7.73 -38.95 -15.79
C VAL A 490 8.42 -37.74 -15.16
N SER A 491 7.87 -36.54 -15.33
CA SER A 491 8.29 -35.38 -14.53
C SER A 491 7.65 -35.51 -13.14
N ARG A 492 8.28 -36.29 -12.25
CA ARG A 492 7.86 -36.45 -10.85
C ARG A 492 7.92 -35.08 -10.16
N ARG A 493 6.80 -34.38 -10.01
CA ARG A 493 6.73 -33.20 -9.15
C ARG A 493 6.82 -33.64 -7.69
N GLU A 494 7.63 -32.95 -6.90
CA GLU A 494 7.71 -33.13 -5.45
C GLU A 494 6.32 -32.90 -4.80
N PRO A 495 5.99 -33.59 -3.70
CA PRO A 495 4.72 -33.39 -2.98
C PRO A 495 4.55 -31.91 -2.57
N VAL A 496 3.30 -31.45 -2.53
CA VAL A 496 2.97 -30.06 -2.18
C VAL A 496 3.36 -29.81 -0.71
N LYS A 497 4.52 -29.19 -0.50
CA LYS A 497 4.96 -28.79 0.84
C LYS A 497 4.11 -27.62 1.34
N LEU A 498 3.46 -27.82 2.49
CA LEU A 498 2.84 -26.75 3.25
C LEU A 498 3.89 -26.05 4.09
N ASP A 499 4.35 -24.90 3.62
CA ASP A 499 5.34 -24.10 4.32
C ASP A 499 4.89 -22.63 4.27
N PRO A 500 4.38 -22.07 5.39
CA PRO A 500 3.98 -20.67 5.42
C PRO A 500 5.18 -19.73 5.31
N HIS A 501 6.40 -20.24 5.52
CA HIS A 501 7.67 -19.53 5.44
C HIS A 501 8.38 -19.69 4.09
N GLN A 502 7.72 -20.23 3.05
CA GLN A 502 8.28 -20.39 1.70
C GLN A 502 8.83 -19.10 1.06
N ARG A 503 8.49 -17.92 1.59
CA ARG A 503 8.90 -16.58 1.13
C ARG A 503 9.97 -15.93 2.00
N VAL A 504 10.44 -16.59 3.05
CA VAL A 504 11.50 -16.08 3.91
C VAL A 504 12.71 -17.00 3.87
N ILE A 505 13.87 -16.41 4.13
CA ILE A 505 15.04 -17.12 4.61
C ILE A 505 15.17 -16.84 6.10
N PHE A 506 15.78 -17.76 6.85
CA PHE A 506 16.09 -17.52 8.25
C PHE A 506 17.58 -17.26 8.36
N LEU A 507 17.94 -16.15 9.02
CA LEU A 507 19.32 -15.81 9.36
C LEU A 507 19.48 -15.87 10.86
N SER A 508 20.65 -16.29 11.34
CA SER A 508 20.98 -16.10 12.75
C SER A 508 21.03 -14.61 13.09
N LEU A 509 20.59 -14.29 14.30
CA LEU A 509 20.66 -12.93 14.85
C LEU A 509 22.08 -12.37 14.80
N GLU A 510 23.10 -13.20 15.06
CA GLU A 510 24.51 -12.80 15.00
C GLU A 510 24.92 -12.35 13.59
N LYS A 511 24.53 -13.08 12.55
CA LYS A 511 24.82 -12.70 11.15
C LYS A 511 24.13 -11.39 10.79
N TRP A 512 22.87 -11.23 11.15
CA TRP A 512 22.13 -9.99 10.88
C TRP A 512 22.73 -8.79 11.61
N LYS A 513 23.16 -8.97 12.86
CA LYS A 513 23.88 -7.95 13.63
C LYS A 513 25.17 -7.52 12.92
N LYS A 514 25.97 -8.46 12.40
CA LYS A 514 27.18 -8.12 11.62
C LYS A 514 26.82 -7.26 10.41
N VAL A 515 25.80 -7.65 9.63
CA VAL A 515 25.34 -6.88 8.47
C VAL A 515 24.96 -5.43 8.85
N LEU A 516 24.23 -5.25 9.96
CA LEU A 516 23.86 -3.91 10.45
C LEU A 516 25.05 -3.11 10.97
N ASP A 517 26.03 -3.76 11.60
CA ASP A 517 27.25 -3.09 12.06
C ASP A 517 28.07 -2.54 10.87
N TYR A 518 28.22 -3.32 9.80
CA TYR A 518 28.84 -2.85 8.56
C TYR A 518 28.08 -1.68 7.92
N LEU A 519 26.75 -1.64 8.03
CA LEU A 519 25.92 -0.53 7.56
C LEU A 519 26.20 0.74 8.37
N VAL A 520 26.07 0.68 9.70
CA VAL A 520 26.24 1.84 10.59
C VAL A 520 27.66 2.40 10.52
N ASN A 521 28.68 1.52 10.42
CA ASN A 521 30.08 1.91 10.33
C ASN A 521 30.53 2.29 8.90
N ARG A 522 29.62 2.39 7.92
CA ARG A 522 29.90 2.75 6.50
C ARG A 522 30.92 1.84 5.80
N ASN A 523 30.98 0.58 6.21
CA ASN A 523 31.94 -0.41 5.74
C ASN A 523 31.30 -1.53 4.93
N ILE A 524 30.09 -1.31 4.39
CA ILE A 524 29.33 -2.34 3.64
C ILE A 524 30.15 -2.99 2.51
N LYS A 525 31.10 -2.25 1.90
CA LYS A 525 32.00 -2.74 0.86
C LYS A 525 32.90 -3.90 1.31
N PHE A 526 33.14 -4.01 2.61
CA PHE A 526 33.98 -5.04 3.23
C PHE A 526 33.14 -6.19 3.83
N LEU A 527 31.84 -6.23 3.55
CA LEU A 527 30.97 -7.32 4.00
C LEU A 527 31.42 -8.64 3.38
N ASP A 528 31.52 -9.68 4.21
CA ASP A 528 31.96 -11.00 3.76
C ASP A 528 30.96 -11.63 2.79
N LYS A 529 31.47 -12.16 1.66
CA LYS A 529 30.66 -12.83 0.63
C LYS A 529 30.02 -14.12 1.16
N ASP A 530 30.64 -14.74 2.16
CA ASP A 530 30.19 -16.01 2.73
C ASP A 530 28.85 -15.87 3.50
N ILE A 531 28.45 -14.63 3.83
CA ILE A 531 27.14 -14.33 4.43
C ILE A 531 25.98 -14.76 3.51
N PHE A 532 26.20 -14.78 2.20
CA PHE A 532 25.18 -15.15 1.20
C PHE A 532 25.12 -16.65 0.90
N GLU A 533 25.98 -17.48 1.50
CA GLU A 533 25.97 -18.92 1.25
C GLU A 533 24.68 -19.60 1.73
N LYS A 534 24.30 -20.68 1.06
CA LYS A 534 23.04 -21.40 1.32
C LYS A 534 23.07 -22.07 2.69
N GLU A 535 22.40 -21.45 3.65
CA GLU A 535 22.06 -22.15 4.90
C GLU A 535 21.05 -23.26 4.65
N THR A 536 21.29 -24.38 5.32
CA THR A 536 20.39 -25.52 5.44
C THR A 536 19.05 -25.00 5.99
N LEU A 537 17.93 -25.38 5.36
CA LEU A 537 16.57 -25.08 5.82
C LEU A 537 16.42 -25.38 7.32
N VAL A 538 16.55 -24.36 8.16
CA VAL A 538 16.30 -24.49 9.59
C VAL A 538 14.82 -24.77 9.77
N LYS A 539 14.48 -25.92 10.35
CA LYS A 539 13.08 -26.25 10.66
C LYS A 539 12.62 -25.40 11.84
N CYS A 540 11.97 -24.28 11.55
CA CYS A 540 11.29 -23.46 12.56
C CYS A 540 10.13 -24.22 13.21
N ARG A 541 9.79 -23.87 14.45
CA ARG A 541 8.75 -24.55 15.25
C ARG A 541 7.39 -24.52 14.56
N GLU A 542 7.08 -23.43 13.87
CA GLU A 542 5.85 -23.23 13.10
C GLU A 542 5.71 -24.17 11.90
N CYS A 543 6.82 -24.76 11.44
CA CYS A 543 6.85 -25.78 10.39
C CYS A 543 6.77 -27.21 10.97
N ILE A 544 6.74 -27.38 12.29
CA ILE A 544 6.59 -28.69 12.94
C ILE A 544 5.11 -29.04 12.97
N GLY A 545 4.75 -30.18 12.37
CA GLY A 545 3.36 -30.65 12.32
C GLY A 545 2.53 -30.11 11.15
N THR A 546 3.11 -29.32 10.23
CA THR A 546 2.48 -29.02 8.94
C THR A 546 2.45 -30.28 8.08
N HIS A 547 1.26 -30.80 7.77
CA HIS A 547 1.09 -31.98 6.93
C HIS A 547 1.80 -31.82 5.57
N THR A 548 2.56 -32.83 5.16
CA THR A 548 3.44 -32.75 3.99
C THR A 548 2.77 -33.04 2.65
N ASP A 549 1.54 -33.55 2.67
CA ASP A 549 0.78 -33.89 1.47
C ASP A 549 -0.66 -33.39 1.61
N VAL A 550 -1.03 -32.47 0.72
CA VAL A 550 -2.33 -31.80 0.70
C VAL A 550 -3.15 -32.22 -0.51
N THR A 551 -2.53 -32.95 -1.45
CA THR A 551 -3.27 -33.39 -2.62
C THR A 551 -4.19 -34.54 -2.21
N SER A 552 -5.36 -34.62 -2.83
CA SER A 552 -6.27 -35.75 -2.64
C SER A 552 -5.83 -36.98 -3.47
N GLU A 553 -4.69 -36.87 -4.15
CA GLU A 553 -4.08 -37.87 -5.03
C GLU A 553 -2.83 -38.46 -4.35
N SER A 554 -2.58 -39.76 -4.50
CA SER A 554 -1.35 -40.39 -4.03
C SER A 554 -0.20 -40.15 -5.03
N LYS A 555 1.03 -40.44 -4.60
CA LYS A 555 2.24 -40.44 -5.46
C LYS A 555 2.11 -41.32 -6.72
N ASP A 556 1.19 -42.28 -6.72
CA ASP A 556 0.91 -43.19 -7.82
C ASP A 556 -0.20 -42.67 -8.75
N GLY A 557 -0.70 -41.44 -8.50
CA GLY A 557 -1.85 -40.84 -9.20
C GLY A 557 -3.21 -41.39 -8.77
N ILE A 558 -3.25 -42.32 -7.79
CA ILE A 558 -4.48 -42.95 -7.32
C ILE A 558 -5.12 -42.10 -6.22
N ILE A 559 -6.42 -41.85 -6.33
CA ILE A 559 -7.18 -41.12 -5.32
C ILE A 559 -7.42 -42.05 -4.13
N LYS A 560 -6.69 -41.82 -3.03
CA LYS A 560 -6.87 -42.58 -1.78
C LYS A 560 -7.98 -42.00 -0.91
N LYS A 561 -8.19 -40.67 -0.98
CA LYS A 561 -9.21 -39.94 -0.23
C LYS A 561 -9.71 -38.79 -1.09
N LEU A 562 -11.02 -38.56 -1.15
CA LEU A 562 -11.59 -37.45 -1.90
C LEU A 562 -11.26 -36.08 -1.28
N GLN A 563 -10.99 -36.04 0.03
CA GLN A 563 -10.66 -34.83 0.78
C GLN A 563 -9.33 -35.00 1.50
N SER A 564 -8.56 -33.93 1.55
CA SER A 564 -7.29 -33.85 2.26
C SER A 564 -7.41 -32.90 3.44
N GLU A 565 -6.90 -33.36 4.59
CA GLU A 565 -6.84 -32.56 5.81
C GLU A 565 -5.44 -32.02 6.01
N PHE A 566 -5.35 -30.74 6.37
CA PHE A 566 -4.08 -30.12 6.69
C PHE A 566 -4.23 -29.01 7.70
N SER A 567 -3.11 -28.65 8.32
CA SER A 567 -3.03 -27.57 9.30
C SER A 567 -1.81 -26.70 9.06
N LEU A 568 -1.91 -25.43 9.46
CA LEU A 568 -0.82 -24.47 9.45
C LEU A 568 -0.77 -23.78 10.81
N THR A 569 0.43 -23.68 11.36
CA THR A 569 0.71 -22.96 12.61
C THR A 569 1.19 -21.55 12.28
N PHE A 570 0.64 -20.57 12.98
CA PHE A 570 0.95 -19.17 12.80
C PHE A 570 1.56 -18.56 14.06
N SER A 571 2.49 -17.62 13.87
CA SER A 571 3.16 -16.89 14.95
C SER A 571 3.16 -15.38 14.71
N LYS A 572 3.23 -14.61 15.80
CA LYS A 572 3.32 -13.15 15.74
C LYS A 572 4.55 -12.74 14.91
N GLY A 573 4.34 -11.84 13.94
CA GLY A 573 5.38 -11.36 13.02
C GLY A 573 5.66 -12.24 11.82
N GLN A 574 4.95 -13.36 11.68
CA GLN A 574 4.98 -14.16 10.47
C GLN A 574 4.42 -13.38 9.28
N ILE A 575 5.03 -13.58 8.11
CA ILE A 575 4.55 -13.01 6.86
C ILE A 575 3.31 -13.76 6.40
N ILE A 576 2.24 -13.02 6.16
CA ILE A 576 0.98 -13.50 5.61
C ILE A 576 0.73 -12.78 4.28
N PRO A 577 0.93 -13.45 3.13
CA PRO A 577 0.70 -12.85 1.82
C PRO A 577 -0.81 -12.66 1.56
N VAL A 578 -1.22 -11.44 1.29
CA VAL A 578 -2.62 -11.08 1.02
C VAL A 578 -2.73 -10.16 -0.18
N GLN A 579 -3.82 -10.25 -0.93
CA GLN A 579 -4.16 -9.27 -1.95
C GLN A 579 -5.07 -8.21 -1.36
N ILE A 580 -4.72 -6.95 -1.53
CA ILE A 580 -5.62 -5.82 -1.25
C ILE A 580 -6.16 -5.33 -2.59
N GLY A 581 -7.48 -5.09 -2.63
CA GLY A 581 -8.12 -4.40 -3.73
C GLY A 581 -9.15 -3.40 -3.20
N CYS A 582 -10.03 -2.96 -4.09
CA CYS A 582 -11.08 -2.00 -3.76
C CYS A 582 -12.44 -2.68 -3.59
N GLU A 583 -13.19 -2.27 -2.56
CA GLU A 583 -14.60 -2.59 -2.39
C GLU A 583 -15.41 -1.35 -2.06
N ASN A 584 -16.70 -1.32 -2.44
CA ASN A 584 -17.59 -0.23 -2.05
C ASN A 584 -18.23 -0.54 -0.70
N LYS A 585 -18.11 0.37 0.27
CA LYS A 585 -18.78 0.32 1.57
C LYS A 585 -19.51 1.64 1.81
N GLY A 586 -20.84 1.58 1.96
CA GLY A 586 -21.66 2.79 2.13
C GLY A 586 -21.56 3.77 0.95
N GLY A 587 -21.35 3.25 -0.27
CA GLY A 587 -21.20 4.06 -1.48
C GLY A 587 -19.79 4.62 -1.73
N LEU A 588 -18.86 4.45 -0.79
CA LEU A 588 -17.47 4.90 -0.94
C LEU A 588 -16.53 3.73 -1.24
N PRO A 589 -15.57 3.90 -2.17
CA PRO A 589 -14.54 2.90 -2.40
C PRO A 589 -13.57 2.88 -1.21
N VAL A 590 -13.31 1.70 -0.67
CA VAL A 590 -12.41 1.45 0.46
C VAL A 590 -11.44 0.31 0.14
N PRO A 591 -10.18 0.39 0.60
CA PRO A 591 -9.24 -0.72 0.49
C PRO A 591 -9.67 -1.88 1.40
N LYS A 592 -9.65 -3.11 0.87
CA LYS A 592 -9.99 -4.32 1.63
C LYS A 592 -9.23 -5.54 1.10
N ILE A 593 -8.96 -6.49 2.01
CA ILE A 593 -8.36 -7.78 1.67
C ILE A 593 -9.33 -8.59 0.82
N GLN A 594 -8.90 -8.95 -0.39
CA GLN A 594 -9.67 -9.76 -1.33
C GLN A 594 -9.28 -11.24 -1.29
N MET A 595 -8.02 -11.55 -0.94
CA MET A 595 -7.47 -12.90 -1.04
C MET A 595 -6.35 -13.11 -0.02
N LEU A 596 -6.26 -14.32 0.52
CA LEU A 596 -5.20 -14.80 1.39
C LEU A 596 -4.47 -15.98 0.71
N GLU A 597 -3.17 -15.87 0.51
CA GLU A 597 -2.34 -16.95 -0.03
C GLU A 597 -1.64 -17.68 1.11
N LEU A 598 -2.15 -18.85 1.48
CA LEU A 598 -1.56 -19.70 2.52
C LEU A 598 -0.26 -20.34 2.02
N THR A 599 -0.31 -20.89 0.80
CA THR A 599 0.85 -21.44 0.09
C THR A 599 0.71 -21.17 -1.40
N ASN A 600 1.74 -21.50 -2.20
CA ASN A 600 1.69 -21.31 -3.66
C ASN A 600 0.52 -22.06 -4.35
N ASN A 601 -0.03 -23.09 -3.70
CA ASN A 601 -1.08 -23.96 -4.23
C ASN A 601 -2.41 -23.84 -3.46
N VAL A 602 -2.42 -23.19 -2.31
CA VAL A 602 -3.61 -23.01 -1.47
C VAL A 602 -3.85 -21.51 -1.27
N LYS A 603 -4.92 -21.02 -1.89
CA LYS A 603 -5.33 -19.61 -1.88
C LYS A 603 -6.81 -19.53 -1.49
N CYS A 604 -7.15 -18.64 -0.58
CA CYS A 604 -8.52 -18.41 -0.12
C CYS A 604 -9.02 -17.06 -0.67
N CYS A 605 -10.10 -17.05 -1.46
CA CYS A 605 -10.74 -15.80 -1.86
C CYS A 605 -11.65 -15.31 -0.73
N ILE A 606 -11.27 -14.21 -0.09
CA ILE A 606 -12.03 -13.60 1.00
C ILE A 606 -13.26 -12.86 0.45
N GLN A 607 -13.23 -12.37 -0.80
CA GLN A 607 -14.35 -11.62 -1.38
C GLN A 607 -15.65 -12.42 -1.37
N HIS A 608 -15.68 -13.57 -2.06
CA HIS A 608 -16.90 -14.38 -2.14
C HIS A 608 -17.24 -15.07 -0.81
N MET A 609 -16.27 -15.23 0.09
CA MET A 609 -16.54 -15.76 1.43
C MET A 609 -17.21 -14.72 2.33
N SER A 610 -16.85 -13.45 2.17
CA SER A 610 -17.42 -12.34 2.94
C SER A 610 -18.75 -11.84 2.36
N ASP A 611 -18.88 -11.80 1.03
CA ASP A 611 -20.08 -11.36 0.32
C ASP A 611 -20.29 -12.21 -0.96
N PRO A 612 -20.82 -13.44 -0.82
CA PRO A 612 -21.07 -14.33 -1.96
C PRO A 612 -22.12 -13.78 -2.90
N VAL A 613 -23.12 -13.07 -2.36
CA VAL A 613 -24.21 -12.49 -3.14
C VAL A 613 -23.67 -11.50 -4.15
N ARG A 614 -22.80 -10.57 -3.74
CA ARG A 614 -22.18 -9.60 -4.66
C ARG A 614 -21.33 -10.26 -5.76
N CYS A 615 -20.74 -11.42 -5.46
CA CYS A 615 -19.83 -12.11 -6.37
C CYS A 615 -20.57 -12.97 -7.42
N PHE A 616 -21.71 -13.55 -7.04
CA PHE A 616 -22.41 -14.57 -7.84
C PHE A 616 -23.87 -14.22 -8.19
N ALA A 617 -24.45 -13.22 -7.55
CA ALA A 617 -25.85 -12.85 -7.67
C ALA A 617 -26.05 -11.32 -7.65
N VAL A 618 -27.31 -10.88 -7.66
CA VAL A 618 -27.68 -9.46 -7.60
C VAL A 618 -28.64 -9.24 -6.44
N TYR A 619 -28.32 -8.29 -5.56
CA TYR A 619 -29.20 -7.89 -4.46
C TYR A 619 -30.59 -7.48 -4.97
N SER A 620 -31.62 -8.03 -4.33
CA SER A 620 -33.01 -7.69 -4.64
C SER A 620 -33.45 -6.45 -3.84
N ASN A 621 -33.77 -5.35 -4.54
CA ASN A 621 -34.27 -4.10 -3.92
C ASN A 621 -35.81 -4.02 -3.88
N VAL A 622 -36.51 -5.12 -4.18
CA VAL A 622 -37.97 -5.09 -4.41
C VAL A 622 -38.73 -5.43 -3.13
N HIS A 623 -39.50 -4.47 -2.59
CA HIS A 623 -40.37 -4.64 -1.43
C HIS A 623 -41.52 -5.63 -1.70
N ALA A 624 -41.84 -6.49 -0.73
CA ALA A 624 -42.92 -7.50 -0.80
C ALA A 624 -44.31 -6.84 -0.81
N GLY A 625 -44.66 -6.17 -1.92
CA GLY A 625 -46.00 -5.63 -2.13
C GLY A 625 -47.02 -6.73 -2.42
N ASN A 626 -48.25 -6.55 -1.92
CA ASN A 626 -49.38 -7.48 -2.07
C ASN A 626 -50.09 -7.39 -3.46
N ARG A 627 -49.38 -7.04 -4.54
CA ARG A 627 -49.96 -6.94 -5.89
C ARG A 627 -49.94 -8.30 -6.60
N ARG A 628 -50.94 -8.57 -7.46
CA ARG A 628 -50.88 -9.67 -8.44
C ARG A 628 -49.71 -9.47 -9.39
N MET A 629 -48.97 -10.53 -9.67
CA MET A 629 -47.77 -10.51 -10.51
C MET A 629 -47.98 -11.38 -11.75
N THR A 630 -47.34 -11.05 -12.86
CA THR A 630 -47.25 -11.95 -14.03
C THR A 630 -46.26 -13.09 -13.76
N SER A 631 -46.33 -14.18 -14.55
CA SER A 631 -45.34 -15.28 -14.48
C SER A 631 -43.91 -14.75 -14.57
N SER A 632 -43.63 -13.87 -15.54
CA SER A 632 -42.29 -13.34 -15.76
C SER A 632 -41.80 -12.51 -14.58
N GLU A 633 -42.64 -11.62 -14.04
CA GLU A 633 -42.31 -10.83 -12.84
C GLU A 633 -42.09 -11.70 -11.60
N TYR A 634 -42.91 -12.74 -11.43
CA TYR A 634 -42.76 -13.69 -10.33
C TYR A 634 -41.43 -14.44 -10.41
N ILE A 635 -41.10 -15.00 -11.58
CA ILE A 635 -39.84 -15.70 -11.84
C ILE A 635 -38.65 -14.78 -11.60
N GLN A 636 -38.63 -13.59 -12.23
CA GLN A 636 -37.52 -12.65 -12.10
C GLN A 636 -37.27 -12.23 -10.65
N ARG A 637 -38.34 -12.12 -9.86
CA ARG A 637 -38.25 -11.70 -8.46
C ARG A 637 -37.74 -12.81 -7.55
N TRP A 638 -38.37 -13.99 -7.59
CA TRP A 638 -38.00 -15.09 -6.72
C TRP A 638 -36.67 -15.72 -7.11
N LEU A 639 -36.33 -15.73 -8.40
CA LEU A 639 -35.05 -16.27 -8.87
C LEU A 639 -33.89 -15.46 -8.30
N LYS A 640 -34.02 -14.13 -8.20
CA LYS A 640 -33.00 -13.28 -7.55
C LYS A 640 -32.81 -13.66 -6.07
N ILE A 641 -33.90 -13.87 -5.33
CA ILE A 641 -33.86 -14.23 -3.91
C ILE A 641 -33.24 -15.61 -3.72
N PHE A 642 -33.70 -16.62 -4.48
CA PHE A 642 -33.13 -17.96 -4.40
C PHE A 642 -31.66 -17.97 -4.81
N ARG A 643 -31.27 -17.20 -5.83
CA ARG A 643 -29.86 -17.04 -6.21
C ARG A 643 -29.00 -16.47 -5.09
N MET A 644 -29.52 -15.53 -4.30
CA MET A 644 -28.81 -15.00 -3.13
C MET A 644 -28.60 -16.10 -2.07
N GLU A 645 -29.63 -16.90 -1.80
CA GLU A 645 -29.58 -18.03 -0.87
C GLU A 645 -28.59 -19.09 -1.35
N SER A 646 -28.70 -19.52 -2.61
CA SER A 646 -27.86 -20.52 -3.25
C SER A 646 -26.39 -20.10 -3.30
N ALA A 647 -26.10 -18.84 -3.64
CA ALA A 647 -24.73 -18.31 -3.59
C ALA A 647 -24.16 -18.38 -2.16
N THR A 648 -24.97 -18.03 -1.15
CA THR A 648 -24.56 -18.06 0.25
C THR A 648 -24.33 -19.49 0.75
N ASN A 649 -25.19 -20.43 0.37
CA ASN A 649 -25.07 -21.84 0.73
C ASN A 649 -23.86 -22.49 0.05
N ALA A 650 -23.67 -22.26 -1.26
CA ALA A 650 -22.53 -22.77 -2.03
C ALA A 650 -21.20 -22.20 -1.54
N ALA A 651 -21.17 -20.94 -1.09
CA ALA A 651 -19.98 -20.37 -0.46
C ALA A 651 -19.62 -21.07 0.86
N LYS A 652 -20.58 -21.61 1.60
CA LYS A 652 -20.32 -22.35 2.85
C LYS A 652 -20.06 -23.84 2.66
N SER A 653 -20.47 -24.40 1.51
CA SER A 653 -20.29 -25.82 1.20
C SER A 653 -18.83 -26.16 0.84
N THR A 654 -18.57 -27.47 0.72
CA THR A 654 -17.28 -28.02 0.30
C THR A 654 -17.01 -27.66 -1.15
N SER A 655 -15.93 -26.92 -1.39
CA SER A 655 -15.49 -26.56 -2.74
C SER A 655 -14.48 -27.53 -3.32
N ILE A 656 -14.39 -27.55 -4.64
CA ILE A 656 -13.44 -28.36 -5.41
C ILE A 656 -12.42 -27.40 -6.02
N ILE A 657 -11.15 -27.53 -5.64
CA ILE A 657 -10.06 -26.68 -6.11
C ILE A 657 -9.21 -27.47 -7.09
N ILE A 658 -9.16 -27.01 -8.34
CA ILE A 658 -8.35 -27.58 -9.41
C ILE A 658 -7.24 -26.58 -9.74
N ASN A 659 -6.00 -26.93 -9.38
CA ASN A 659 -4.81 -26.14 -9.67
C ASN A 659 -4.23 -26.48 -11.04
N ASP A 660 -3.54 -25.50 -11.63
CA ASP A 660 -2.88 -25.61 -12.94
C ASP A 660 -3.84 -25.97 -14.08
N LEU A 661 -5.08 -25.48 -14.07
CA LEU A 661 -6.05 -25.72 -15.14
C LEU A 661 -5.89 -24.68 -16.26
N ARG A 662 -5.88 -25.13 -17.51
CA ARG A 662 -5.89 -24.24 -18.68
C ARG A 662 -7.29 -23.65 -18.88
N VAL A 663 -7.37 -22.33 -18.90
CA VAL A 663 -8.62 -21.58 -19.10
C VAL A 663 -8.48 -20.74 -20.36
N ASN A 664 -9.52 -20.73 -21.20
CA ASN A 664 -9.59 -19.93 -22.42
C ASN A 664 -10.67 -18.86 -22.28
N PHE A 665 -10.29 -17.59 -22.39
CA PHE A 665 -11.21 -16.46 -22.49
C PHE A 665 -11.49 -16.17 -23.98
N GLN A 666 -12.75 -15.83 -24.32
CA GLN A 666 -13.14 -15.64 -25.72
C GLN A 666 -12.85 -14.24 -26.26
N ASP A 667 -13.02 -13.19 -25.46
CA ASP A 667 -12.85 -11.78 -25.87
C ASP A 667 -12.66 -10.86 -24.64
N GLU A 668 -12.17 -9.63 -24.83
CA GLU A 668 -12.03 -8.60 -23.78
C GLU A 668 -13.38 -8.00 -23.35
N GLU A 669 -14.33 -7.91 -24.29
CA GLU A 669 -15.66 -7.34 -24.04
C GLU A 669 -16.68 -8.35 -23.50
N ARG A 670 -16.42 -9.66 -23.70
CA ARG A 670 -17.35 -10.71 -23.31
C ARG A 670 -16.90 -11.36 -22.01
N TYR A 671 -17.81 -11.36 -21.03
CA TYR A 671 -17.65 -12.01 -19.73
C TYR A 671 -17.83 -13.53 -19.84
N ASP A 672 -17.23 -14.20 -20.83
CA ASP A 672 -17.37 -15.64 -21.04
C ASP A 672 -16.04 -16.35 -21.40
N GLY A 673 -15.99 -17.63 -21.05
CA GLY A 673 -14.80 -18.45 -21.26
C GLY A 673 -15.09 -19.94 -21.19
N SER A 674 -14.05 -20.75 -21.32
CA SER A 674 -14.16 -22.21 -21.18
C SER A 674 -12.89 -22.87 -20.69
N PHE A 675 -13.03 -24.04 -20.09
CA PHE A 675 -11.93 -24.94 -19.77
C PHE A 675 -12.33 -26.39 -20.08
N VAL A 676 -11.35 -27.29 -20.15
CA VAL A 676 -11.57 -28.71 -20.50
C VAL A 676 -11.06 -29.59 -19.37
N LEU A 677 -11.87 -30.59 -18.99
CA LEU A 677 -11.50 -31.64 -18.06
C LEU A 677 -11.70 -33.01 -18.73
N LEU A 678 -10.85 -33.98 -18.40
CA LEU A 678 -11.06 -35.37 -18.82
C LEU A 678 -12.27 -35.95 -18.09
N LYS A 679 -13.09 -36.71 -18.81
CA LYS A 679 -14.27 -37.37 -18.23
C LYS A 679 -13.86 -38.35 -17.11
N THR A 680 -12.78 -39.10 -17.34
CA THR A 680 -12.18 -39.98 -16.33
C THR A 680 -11.74 -39.21 -15.09
N PHE A 681 -11.07 -38.05 -15.29
CA PHE A 681 -10.67 -37.18 -14.19
C PHE A 681 -11.87 -36.76 -13.33
N CYS A 682 -12.99 -36.35 -13.95
CA CYS A 682 -14.20 -35.97 -13.24
C CYS A 682 -14.86 -37.15 -12.51
N MET A 683 -14.97 -38.31 -13.17
CA MET A 683 -15.60 -39.51 -12.60
C MET A 683 -14.84 -40.06 -11.40
N GLU A 684 -13.52 -40.22 -11.53
CA GLU A 684 -12.64 -40.71 -10.45
C GLU A 684 -12.67 -39.79 -9.22
N ARG A 685 -12.86 -38.49 -9.44
CA ARG A 685 -12.81 -37.47 -8.40
C ARG A 685 -14.18 -37.08 -7.88
N ASP A 686 -15.26 -37.75 -8.28
CA ASP A 686 -16.63 -37.42 -7.86
C ASP A 686 -17.00 -35.95 -8.16
N ILE A 687 -16.64 -35.49 -9.36
CA ILE A 687 -16.95 -34.16 -9.88
C ILE A 687 -18.14 -34.32 -10.83
N TYR A 688 -19.34 -34.05 -10.31
CA TYR A 688 -20.56 -34.12 -11.09
C TYR A 688 -20.70 -32.89 -11.99
N ILE A 689 -20.74 -33.14 -13.30
CA ILE A 689 -20.97 -32.12 -14.31
C ILE A 689 -22.08 -32.65 -15.23
N GLU A 690 -23.27 -32.02 -15.19
CA GLU A 690 -24.40 -32.42 -16.03
C GLU A 690 -24.12 -32.04 -17.50
N TYR A 691 -24.27 -32.96 -18.46
CA TYR A 691 -23.88 -32.75 -19.86
C TYR A 691 -25.07 -32.79 -20.83
N ALA A 692 -25.01 -31.97 -21.88
CA ALA A 692 -25.96 -31.99 -22.99
C ALA A 692 -25.24 -32.33 -24.30
N TRP A 693 -25.78 -33.25 -25.08
CA TRP A 693 -25.31 -33.52 -26.45
C TRP A 693 -25.74 -32.38 -27.37
N ASN A 694 -24.79 -31.75 -28.06
CA ASN A 694 -25.06 -30.84 -29.16
C ASN A 694 -24.37 -31.38 -30.41
N ASP A 695 -25.15 -31.90 -31.36
CA ASP A 695 -24.65 -32.15 -32.71
C ASP A 695 -24.35 -30.80 -33.38
N GLU A 696 -23.08 -30.55 -33.73
CA GLU A 696 -22.61 -29.34 -34.41
C GLU A 696 -23.24 -29.12 -35.82
N LYS A 697 -24.15 -29.99 -36.28
CA LYS A 697 -24.68 -30.02 -37.66
C LYS A 697 -26.14 -29.56 -37.84
N LYS A 698 -26.82 -29.02 -36.82
CA LYS A 698 -28.17 -28.45 -37.00
C LYS A 698 -28.21 -26.96 -36.69
N ASP A 699 -28.67 -26.21 -37.69
CA ASP A 699 -28.87 -24.76 -37.70
C ASP A 699 -29.48 -24.20 -36.40
N ASP A 700 -28.95 -23.03 -36.06
CA ASP A 700 -29.40 -22.01 -35.13
C ASP A 700 -30.84 -22.15 -34.57
N LYS A 701 -30.94 -22.36 -33.24
CA LYS A 701 -31.72 -21.54 -32.27
C LYS A 701 -32.12 -22.20 -30.94
N LYS A 702 -31.71 -23.44 -30.64
CA LYS A 702 -31.94 -24.02 -29.30
C LYS A 702 -30.72 -24.72 -28.73
N ARG A 703 -29.71 -23.95 -28.32
CA ARG A 703 -28.78 -24.45 -27.28
C ARG A 703 -29.64 -24.78 -26.06
N VAL A 704 -29.72 -26.06 -25.68
CA VAL A 704 -30.35 -26.47 -24.43
C VAL A 704 -29.56 -25.79 -23.31
N ILE A 705 -30.14 -24.76 -22.70
CA ILE A 705 -29.56 -24.08 -21.54
C ILE A 705 -29.66 -25.11 -20.40
N SER A 706 -28.54 -25.64 -19.95
CA SER A 706 -28.52 -26.43 -18.72
C SER A 706 -28.90 -25.51 -17.58
N PHE A 707 -30.01 -25.83 -16.89
CA PHE A 707 -30.47 -25.05 -15.73
C PHE A 707 -29.68 -25.36 -14.45
N GLN A 708 -28.71 -26.28 -14.51
CA GLN A 708 -27.78 -26.54 -13.42
C GLN A 708 -26.49 -25.74 -13.65
N THR A 709 -26.39 -24.62 -12.96
CA THR A 709 -25.19 -23.79 -12.93
C THR A 709 -24.54 -23.95 -11.56
N ASP A 710 -23.24 -24.23 -11.52
CA ASP A 710 -22.44 -24.14 -10.30
C ASP A 710 -21.66 -22.83 -10.32
N PHE A 711 -21.30 -22.32 -9.14
CA PHE A 711 -20.54 -21.08 -9.04
C PHE A 711 -19.05 -21.37 -9.19
N LEU A 712 -18.32 -20.39 -9.74
CA LEU A 712 -16.90 -20.50 -10.05
C LEU A 712 -16.13 -19.31 -9.49
N CYS A 713 -15.00 -19.58 -8.85
CA CYS A 713 -13.95 -18.60 -8.57
C CYS A 713 -12.69 -18.99 -9.32
N ILE A 714 -12.35 -18.23 -10.36
CA ILE A 714 -11.17 -18.44 -11.20
C ILE A 714 -10.08 -17.47 -10.75
N ARG A 715 -8.88 -18.00 -10.53
CA ARG A 715 -7.73 -17.23 -10.04
C ARG A 715 -6.56 -17.41 -11.00
N CYS A 716 -5.97 -16.31 -11.45
CA CYS A 716 -4.78 -16.34 -12.30
C CYS A 716 -3.65 -15.53 -11.66
N ASP A 717 -2.47 -16.13 -11.52
CA ASP A 717 -1.28 -15.40 -11.06
C ASP A 717 -0.74 -14.52 -12.20
N MET A 718 -0.65 -13.22 -11.93
CA MET A 718 -0.16 -12.20 -12.85
C MET A 718 1.14 -11.59 -12.31
N VAL A 719 2.16 -11.50 -13.15
CA VAL A 719 3.43 -10.82 -12.84
C VAL A 719 3.68 -9.79 -13.93
N LYS A 720 3.83 -8.52 -13.56
CA LYS A 720 3.98 -7.39 -14.51
C LYS A 720 2.89 -7.38 -15.60
N GLY A 721 1.67 -7.76 -15.22
CA GLY A 721 0.52 -7.80 -16.12
C GLY A 721 0.46 -9.04 -17.03
N VAL A 722 1.37 -10.00 -16.92
CA VAL A 722 1.40 -11.22 -17.74
C VAL A 722 1.22 -12.47 -16.87
N PRO A 723 0.49 -13.51 -17.33
CA PRO A 723 0.39 -14.77 -16.61
C PRO A 723 1.75 -15.43 -16.37
N SER A 724 2.07 -15.82 -15.13
CA SER A 724 3.37 -16.40 -14.80
C SER A 724 3.34 -17.46 -13.70
N LYS A 725 4.17 -18.51 -13.87
CA LYS A 725 4.40 -19.56 -12.87
C LYS A 725 5.55 -19.24 -11.90
N SER A 726 6.33 -18.18 -12.13
CA SER A 726 7.49 -17.84 -11.28
C SER A 726 7.02 -17.14 -10.00
N LYS A 727 6.73 -17.93 -8.95
CA LYS A 727 5.95 -17.50 -7.76
C LYS A 727 6.78 -17.03 -6.55
N ALA A 728 8.04 -17.45 -6.41
CA ALA A 728 8.75 -17.43 -5.11
C ALA A 728 9.82 -16.33 -4.92
N GLY A 729 10.06 -15.48 -5.93
CA GLY A 729 11.14 -14.47 -5.87
C GLY A 729 10.78 -13.09 -6.39
N CYS A 730 9.55 -12.87 -6.86
CA CYS A 730 9.12 -11.55 -7.31
C CYS A 730 8.72 -10.65 -6.13
N PRO A 731 9.01 -9.35 -6.20
CA PRO A 731 8.48 -8.35 -5.28
C PRO A 731 6.93 -8.37 -5.23
N PRO A 732 6.30 -8.13 -4.07
CA PRO A 732 4.84 -8.16 -3.93
C PRO A 732 4.11 -7.16 -4.84
N ASN A 733 4.70 -5.98 -5.06
CA ASN A 733 4.13 -4.94 -5.91
C ASN A 733 4.14 -5.27 -7.42
N GLU A 734 4.96 -6.23 -7.85
CA GLU A 734 5.00 -6.68 -9.25
C GLU A 734 4.04 -7.86 -9.52
N ARG A 735 3.46 -8.43 -8.47
CA ARG A 735 2.59 -9.60 -8.55
C ARG A 735 1.18 -9.29 -8.06
N TRP A 736 0.20 -9.82 -8.76
CA TRP A 736 -1.18 -9.83 -8.29
C TRP A 736 -1.91 -11.07 -8.79
N ILE A 737 -3.07 -11.36 -8.22
CA ILE A 737 -3.91 -12.47 -8.59
C ILE A 737 -5.18 -11.89 -9.19
N TRP A 738 -5.39 -12.13 -10.48
CA TRP A 738 -6.67 -11.86 -11.11
C TRP A 738 -7.73 -12.79 -10.54
N ILE A 739 -8.88 -12.24 -10.15
CA ILE A 739 -9.99 -12.99 -9.55
C ILE A 739 -11.25 -12.75 -10.38
N GLY A 740 -11.74 -13.81 -11.01
CA GLY A 740 -13.02 -13.84 -11.70
C GLY A 740 -14.04 -14.66 -10.91
N HIS A 741 -15.19 -14.08 -10.62
CA HIS A 741 -16.34 -14.79 -10.06
C HIS A 741 -17.38 -14.99 -11.15
N GLY A 742 -18.02 -16.15 -11.20
CA GLY A 742 -18.97 -16.47 -12.25
C GLY A 742 -19.77 -17.73 -11.99
N GLU A 743 -20.40 -18.23 -13.04
CA GLU A 743 -21.23 -19.44 -13.05
C GLU A 743 -20.95 -20.28 -14.30
N THR A 744 -21.14 -21.60 -14.20
CA THR A 744 -21.14 -22.50 -15.35
C THR A 744 -22.42 -22.31 -16.18
N LYS A 745 -22.37 -22.50 -17.51
CA LYS A 745 -23.51 -22.23 -18.41
C LYS A 745 -23.89 -23.39 -19.31
N CYS A 746 -22.92 -24.04 -19.94
CA CYS A 746 -23.17 -25.18 -20.81
C CYS A 746 -21.98 -26.12 -20.86
N PHE A 747 -22.29 -27.38 -21.13
CA PHE A 747 -21.35 -28.49 -21.07
C PHE A 747 -21.43 -29.26 -22.39
N GLN A 748 -20.31 -29.34 -23.10
CA GLN A 748 -20.20 -30.07 -24.36
C GLN A 748 -19.27 -31.26 -24.16
N ILE A 749 -19.66 -32.41 -24.71
CA ILE A 749 -18.77 -33.57 -24.82
C ILE A 749 -18.11 -33.53 -26.21
N GLY A 750 -16.79 -33.71 -26.26
CA GLY A 750 -16.05 -33.82 -27.52
C GLY A 750 -16.49 -35.05 -28.34
N LYS A 751 -16.20 -35.06 -29.66
CA LYS A 751 -16.62 -36.14 -30.59
C LYS A 751 -16.22 -37.56 -30.15
N GLU A 752 -15.17 -37.69 -29.35
CA GLU A 752 -14.63 -38.97 -28.84
C GLU A 752 -15.16 -39.37 -27.44
N ASN A 753 -16.09 -38.62 -26.84
CA ASN A 753 -16.65 -38.89 -25.51
C ASN A 753 -15.65 -38.81 -24.31
N GLU A 754 -14.40 -38.42 -24.53
CA GLU A 754 -13.35 -38.39 -23.49
C GLU A 754 -13.22 -37.05 -22.75
N ASN A 755 -13.55 -35.93 -23.41
CA ASN A 755 -13.33 -34.58 -22.88
C ASN A 755 -14.65 -33.87 -22.55
N VAL A 756 -14.72 -33.27 -21.36
CA VAL A 756 -15.81 -32.42 -20.89
C VAL A 756 -15.37 -30.97 -21.02
N LYS A 757 -15.97 -30.24 -21.96
CA LYS A 757 -15.75 -28.80 -22.13
C LYS A 757 -16.79 -28.03 -21.32
N VAL A 758 -16.31 -27.26 -20.35
CA VAL A 758 -17.13 -26.44 -19.45
C VAL A 758 -17.07 -25.00 -19.92
N HIS A 759 -18.22 -24.44 -20.30
CA HIS A 759 -18.37 -23.01 -20.55
C HIS A 759 -18.86 -22.29 -19.30
N PHE A 760 -18.35 -21.08 -19.07
CA PHE A 760 -18.73 -20.24 -17.94
C PHE A 760 -18.97 -18.80 -18.36
N ASN A 761 -19.75 -18.11 -17.55
CA ASN A 761 -19.96 -16.67 -17.61
C ASN A 761 -19.44 -16.03 -16.32
N LEU A 762 -18.66 -14.97 -16.43
CA LEU A 762 -18.27 -14.13 -15.29
C LEU A 762 -19.41 -13.19 -14.91
N HIS A 763 -19.51 -12.89 -13.62
CA HIS A 763 -20.44 -11.89 -13.11
C HIS A 763 -20.07 -10.49 -13.64
N LYS A 764 -21.07 -9.64 -13.88
CA LYS A 764 -20.87 -8.27 -14.40
C LYS A 764 -19.93 -7.41 -13.55
N ASP A 765 -19.92 -7.65 -12.24
CA ASP A 765 -19.10 -6.92 -11.27
C ASP A 765 -17.73 -7.60 -11.04
N ALA A 766 -17.44 -8.70 -11.75
CA ALA A 766 -16.14 -9.36 -11.71
C ALA A 766 -15.06 -8.52 -12.43
N CYS A 767 -13.81 -8.72 -12.04
CA CYS A 767 -12.67 -8.12 -12.71
C CYS A 767 -12.62 -8.62 -14.17
N LYS A 768 -12.50 -7.70 -15.13
CA LYS A 768 -12.36 -8.08 -16.55
C LYS A 768 -11.02 -8.79 -16.79
N PRO A 769 -10.97 -9.81 -17.65
CA PRO A 769 -9.70 -10.39 -18.10
C PRO A 769 -8.82 -9.31 -18.74
N THR A 770 -7.49 -9.40 -18.57
CA THR A 770 -6.55 -8.48 -19.23
C THR A 770 -6.27 -8.91 -20.68
N ALA A 771 -5.79 -7.98 -21.51
CA ALA A 771 -5.40 -8.27 -22.90
C ALA A 771 -4.43 -9.45 -23.04
N SER A 772 -3.48 -9.58 -22.11
CA SER A 772 -2.53 -10.69 -22.06
C SER A 772 -3.18 -12.06 -21.78
N MET A 773 -4.39 -12.09 -21.19
CA MET A 773 -5.13 -13.31 -20.89
C MET A 773 -6.02 -13.76 -22.06
N THR A 774 -6.41 -12.83 -22.93
CA THR A 774 -7.23 -13.09 -24.13
C THR A 774 -6.37 -13.35 -25.37
N ASP A 775 -5.10 -12.92 -25.37
CA ASP A 775 -4.16 -13.14 -26.47
C ASP A 775 -4.01 -14.64 -26.83
N HIS A 776 -4.19 -14.93 -28.12
CA HIS A 776 -4.06 -16.23 -28.73
C HIS A 776 -2.64 -16.82 -28.56
N SER A 777 -1.61 -15.98 -28.50
CA SER A 777 -0.20 -16.41 -28.35
C SER A 777 0.15 -16.87 -26.92
N ALA A 778 -0.61 -16.41 -25.92
CA ALA A 778 -0.40 -16.69 -24.50
C ALA A 778 -1.22 -17.89 -23.97
N ARG A 779 -2.08 -18.49 -24.81
CA ARG A 779 -3.03 -19.56 -24.42
C ARG A 779 -2.38 -20.79 -23.78
N ASP A 780 -1.19 -21.18 -24.23
CA ASP A 780 -0.48 -22.33 -23.65
C ASP A 780 0.16 -22.05 -22.28
N LYS A 781 0.25 -20.77 -21.87
CA LYS A 781 0.87 -20.34 -20.61
C LYS A 781 -0.14 -19.97 -19.51
N LEU A 782 -1.43 -19.80 -19.84
CA LEU A 782 -2.47 -19.38 -18.91
C LEU A 782 -2.95 -20.55 -18.03
N MET A 783 -2.24 -20.77 -16.92
CA MET A 783 -2.63 -21.73 -15.89
C MET A 783 -3.35 -21.01 -14.75
N CYS A 784 -4.61 -21.37 -14.54
CA CYS A 784 -5.45 -20.82 -13.48
C CYS A 784 -5.73 -21.86 -12.39
N THR A 785 -6.03 -21.37 -11.19
CA THR A 785 -6.70 -22.17 -10.16
C THR A 785 -8.21 -21.93 -10.33
N VAL A 786 -8.97 -23.01 -10.55
CA VAL A 786 -10.44 -22.95 -10.61
C VAL A 786 -11.00 -23.59 -9.36
N GLU A 787 -11.72 -22.79 -8.57
CA GLU A 787 -12.54 -23.28 -7.46
C GLU A 787 -13.99 -23.38 -7.92
N ILE A 788 -14.50 -24.61 -7.92
CA ILE A 788 -15.91 -24.91 -8.17
C ILE A 788 -16.62 -24.93 -6.82
N LEU A 789 -17.72 -24.17 -6.74
CA LEU A 789 -18.61 -24.04 -5.58
C LEU A 789 -19.94 -24.70 -5.96
N PRO A 790 -20.11 -26.01 -5.69
CA PRO A 790 -21.30 -26.73 -6.13
C PRO A 790 -22.54 -26.19 -5.43
N MET A 791 -23.58 -25.94 -6.22
CA MET A 791 -24.91 -25.68 -5.67
C MET A 791 -25.51 -26.98 -5.13
N ALA A 792 -26.22 -26.90 -4.01
CA ALA A 792 -26.94 -28.04 -3.47
C ALA A 792 -28.03 -28.50 -4.44
N ASP A 793 -28.29 -29.81 -4.55
CA ASP A 793 -29.30 -30.35 -5.46
C ASP A 793 -30.70 -29.79 -5.19
N ALA A 794 -31.02 -29.56 -3.91
CA ALA A 794 -32.26 -28.90 -3.51
C ALA A 794 -32.38 -27.48 -4.08
N ASP A 795 -31.28 -26.74 -4.16
CA ASP A 795 -31.24 -25.38 -4.72
C ASP A 795 -31.38 -25.41 -6.23
N LYS A 796 -30.63 -26.30 -6.90
CA LYS A 796 -30.74 -26.56 -8.35
C LYS A 796 -32.17 -26.92 -8.75
N HIS A 797 -32.82 -27.79 -7.99
CA HIS A 797 -34.22 -28.18 -8.22
C HIS A 797 -35.20 -27.03 -7.98
N ARG A 798 -35.00 -26.22 -6.93
CA ARG A 798 -35.83 -25.04 -6.65
C ARG A 798 -35.79 -24.03 -7.80
N GLU A 799 -34.60 -23.70 -8.29
CA GLU A 799 -34.44 -22.77 -9.40
C GLU A 799 -35.02 -23.32 -10.71
N LYS A 800 -34.80 -24.60 -11.00
CA LYS A 800 -35.35 -25.29 -12.18
C LYS A 800 -36.87 -25.32 -12.16
N ALA A 801 -37.48 -25.60 -11.00
CA ALA A 801 -38.93 -25.58 -10.84
C ALA A 801 -39.50 -24.17 -11.08
N LEU A 802 -38.83 -23.13 -10.57
CA LEU A 802 -39.25 -21.75 -10.78
C LEU A 802 -39.12 -21.31 -12.24
N ALA A 803 -37.99 -21.62 -12.90
CA ALA A 803 -37.79 -21.35 -14.33
C ALA A 803 -38.82 -22.09 -15.21
N GLY A 804 -39.31 -23.23 -14.73
CA GLY A 804 -40.36 -24.02 -15.36
C GLY A 804 -41.79 -23.60 -15.04
N LEU A 805 -42.04 -22.49 -14.33
CA LEU A 805 -43.38 -22.09 -13.88
C LEU A 805 -44.41 -21.98 -15.02
N ASP A 806 -43.99 -21.53 -16.20
CA ASP A 806 -44.88 -21.44 -17.37
C ASP A 806 -45.28 -22.80 -17.96
N LYS A 807 -44.55 -23.85 -17.61
CA LYS A 807 -44.85 -25.26 -17.96
C LYS A 807 -45.48 -26.03 -16.80
N ALA A 808 -45.69 -25.38 -15.64
CA ALA A 808 -46.25 -26.00 -14.45
C ALA A 808 -47.77 -26.21 -14.57
N THR A 809 -48.33 -27.03 -13.69
CA THR A 809 -49.78 -27.26 -13.64
C THR A 809 -50.54 -25.97 -13.35
N GLN A 810 -51.78 -25.87 -13.85
CA GLN A 810 -52.62 -24.69 -13.65
C GLN A 810 -52.81 -24.36 -12.16
N LEU A 811 -52.94 -25.38 -11.31
CA LEU A 811 -53.01 -25.21 -9.86
C LEU A 811 -51.74 -24.57 -9.28
N ALA A 812 -50.55 -25.08 -9.64
CA ALA A 812 -49.27 -24.54 -9.15
C ALA A 812 -49.05 -23.09 -9.61
N ARG A 813 -49.40 -22.80 -10.87
CA ARG A 813 -49.34 -21.44 -11.42
C ARG A 813 -50.29 -20.49 -10.69
N SER A 814 -51.54 -20.90 -10.47
CA SER A 814 -52.52 -20.06 -9.76
C SER A 814 -52.16 -19.83 -8.29
N ILE A 815 -51.55 -20.81 -7.62
CA ILE A 815 -51.01 -20.63 -6.25
C ILE A 815 -49.87 -19.60 -6.25
N ALA A 816 -48.89 -19.77 -7.15
CA ALA A 816 -47.73 -18.87 -7.24
C ALA A 816 -48.15 -17.41 -7.56
N LEU A 817 -49.08 -17.23 -8.51
CA LEU A 817 -49.53 -15.90 -8.96
C LEU A 817 -50.64 -15.28 -8.11
N LYS A 818 -51.09 -15.97 -7.05
CA LYS A 818 -52.25 -15.59 -6.22
C LYS A 818 -53.53 -15.36 -7.05
N GLU A 819 -53.73 -16.22 -8.04
CA GLU A 819 -54.94 -16.27 -8.87
C GLU A 819 -56.01 -17.15 -8.21
N LYS A 820 -57.25 -17.09 -8.74
CA LYS A 820 -58.36 -17.90 -8.24
C LYS A 820 -58.03 -19.38 -8.51
N ARG A 821 -58.00 -20.20 -7.47
CA ARG A 821 -57.67 -21.64 -7.59
C ARG A 821 -58.67 -22.31 -8.54
N PRO A 822 -58.21 -23.10 -9.53
CA PRO A 822 -59.12 -23.86 -10.38
C PRO A 822 -59.97 -24.81 -9.53
N SER A 823 -61.26 -24.93 -9.86
CA SER A 823 -62.14 -25.90 -9.21
C SER A 823 -61.64 -27.29 -9.52
N LEU A 824 -61.15 -28.00 -8.50
CA LEU A 824 -60.89 -29.44 -8.60
C LEU A 824 -62.25 -30.11 -8.77
N GLY A 825 -62.63 -30.42 -10.02
CA GLY A 825 -63.77 -31.28 -10.29
C GLY A 825 -63.44 -32.65 -9.68
N ILE A 826 -64.13 -33.00 -8.59
CA ILE A 826 -64.15 -34.35 -8.04
C ILE A 826 -64.96 -35.24 -8.97
#